data_AF-A0A357NDZ1-F1
#
_entry.id   AF-A0A357NDZ1-F1
#
_cell.length_a   1.000
_cell.length_b   1.000
_cell.length_c   1.000
_cell.angle_alpha   90.00
_cell.angle_beta   90.00
_cell.angle_gamma   90.00
#
_symmetry.space_group_name_H-M   'P 1'
#
loop_
_entity.id
_entity.type
_entity.pdbx_description
1 polymer ?
#
loop_
_entity_poly.entity_id
_entity_poly.type
_entity_poly.pdbx_seq_one_letter_code
_entity_poly.pdbx_strand_id
1 'polypeptide(L)'
;MKITLAKQAGFCFGVKRAVDLAENAPPRGGAVYTLGPLIHNSQVTNRLARQGVRNIDHLAQVKEGTVIFRSHGVSPQTLEEAQRLQLNIVDATCPFVKNAQAEAKKLAENGYTVVVVGEREHPEVQAVAAWAKGCALIVGNTAEAEQLPPLAKAGIVAQTTLSLREFHEITEIIRGKAEHIEVCPTICNATLERQAAAEELAKKADLMIVIGGKHSANTSRLAEICAKTGTPTYHIETAQELKREWFTGVKQAGITAGASTPDWIIEEVYHTMQDLDFSKAFEESIKEIDRGGIVTGTVIQVGRDEVFVDIGYKSEGIIPRNELTVKSDVQPADIVSVGDVIEVFVLKQEGKDGYPILSKKRADARKGWVKIEETYKAGTVQTVPVLEAVKGGLVVSINDLRGFVPASQVERRFVADLSGYVGKELRVKILEIDRGKNKVVLSQKVVLEEEAAKSKEETMAVIEEGQIREGIVRRLTDYGAFVDIGGIEGLLHVSEMSWQRVKDPASIVKAGEQISVKILKIDRENYKISLGLKQTQADPWSLVAEKYQVGELHKGTVVRLTKFGAFVALEPGIDGLVHISQLAETRVNKPDDVVTVGEEVTVKIVDVNPQERRIGLSMREVQQEREAQAEAAVDSDEADG
;
A
#
# COMPACT_ATOMS: atom_id res chain seq x y z
N MET A 1 -4.44 -26.98 24.94
CA MET A 1 -5.82 -27.15 24.39
C MET A 1 -5.84 -26.72 22.93
N LYS A 2 -6.48 -27.47 22.02
CA LYS A 2 -6.62 -27.05 20.61
C LYS A 2 -7.86 -26.17 20.43
N ILE A 3 -7.67 -24.92 20.01
CA ILE A 3 -8.76 -23.98 19.73
C ILE A 3 -9.05 -23.97 18.23
N THR A 4 -10.30 -24.20 17.84
CA THR A 4 -10.74 -24.23 16.43
C THR A 4 -11.87 -23.22 16.20
N LEU A 5 -11.69 -22.32 15.24
CA LEU A 5 -12.74 -21.39 14.81
C LEU A 5 -13.63 -22.06 13.76
N ALA A 6 -14.95 -21.85 13.83
CA ALA A 6 -15.90 -22.30 12.83
C ALA A 6 -15.56 -21.66 11.47
N LYS A 7 -15.73 -22.43 10.39
CA LYS A 7 -15.43 -21.98 9.01
C LYS A 7 -16.20 -20.70 8.61
N GLN A 8 -17.39 -20.53 9.18
CA GLN A 8 -18.24 -19.35 9.00
C GLN A 8 -18.48 -18.73 10.36
N ALA A 9 -17.67 -17.74 10.73
CA ALA A 9 -17.78 -17.01 11.98
C ALA A 9 -17.58 -15.51 11.70
N GLY A 10 -18.26 -14.67 12.46
CA GLY A 10 -18.16 -13.22 12.36
C GLY A 10 -19.08 -12.60 11.32
N PHE A 11 -18.72 -11.39 10.90
CA PHE A 11 -19.55 -10.57 10.01
C PHE A 11 -19.97 -11.31 8.75
N CYS A 12 -21.28 -11.27 8.44
CA CYS A 12 -21.72 -11.69 7.11
C CYS A 12 -21.25 -10.66 6.06
N PHE A 13 -21.20 -11.08 4.79
CA PHE A 13 -20.77 -10.22 3.69
C PHE A 13 -21.50 -8.86 3.65
N GLY A 14 -22.82 -8.86 3.84
CA GLY A 14 -23.63 -7.65 3.85
C GLY A 14 -23.28 -6.69 5.00
N VAL A 15 -23.03 -7.24 6.20
CA VAL A 15 -22.62 -6.46 7.37
C VAL A 15 -21.22 -5.92 7.19
N LYS A 16 -20.26 -6.75 6.75
CA LYS A 16 -18.87 -6.32 6.50
C LYS A 16 -18.82 -5.16 5.52
N ARG A 17 -19.51 -5.30 4.38
CA ARG A 17 -19.64 -4.23 3.38
C ARG A 17 -20.24 -2.96 3.97
N ALA A 18 -21.29 -3.07 4.79
CA ALA A 18 -21.94 -1.90 5.39
C ALA A 18 -21.01 -1.16 6.35
N VAL A 19 -20.26 -1.88 7.18
CA VAL A 19 -19.26 -1.31 8.10
C VAL A 19 -18.12 -0.66 7.31
N ASP A 20 -17.55 -1.36 6.32
CA ASP A 20 -16.46 -0.84 5.48
C ASP A 20 -16.87 0.46 4.75
N LEU A 21 -18.10 0.51 4.24
CA LEU A 21 -18.64 1.72 3.61
C LEU A 21 -18.84 2.86 4.61
N ALA A 22 -19.21 2.56 5.84
CA ALA A 22 -19.38 3.56 6.88
C ALA A 22 -18.05 4.13 7.38
N GLU A 23 -17.03 3.29 7.54
CA GLU A 23 -15.69 3.72 7.96
C GLU A 23 -14.99 4.58 6.88
N ASN A 24 -15.25 4.30 5.60
CA ASN A 24 -14.62 5.02 4.47
C ASN A 24 -15.50 6.12 3.86
N ALA A 25 -16.66 6.41 4.45
CA ALA A 25 -17.58 7.41 3.91
C ALA A 25 -16.95 8.82 3.97
N PRO A 26 -16.81 9.53 2.84
CA PRO A 26 -16.18 10.84 2.83
C PRO A 26 -17.07 11.88 3.54
N PRO A 27 -16.52 12.68 4.47
CA PRO A 27 -17.22 13.83 5.03
C PRO A 27 -17.14 14.99 4.04
N ARG A 28 -17.94 14.95 2.96
CA ARG A 28 -18.04 16.08 2.03
C ARG A 28 -18.94 17.15 2.64
N GLY A 29 -18.32 18.14 3.30
CA GLY A 29 -18.99 19.36 3.79
C GLY A 29 -19.87 19.18 5.04
N GLY A 30 -19.95 17.98 5.62
CA GLY A 30 -20.79 17.72 6.79
C GLY A 30 -20.46 16.39 7.50
N ALA A 31 -21.21 16.09 8.56
CA ALA A 31 -21.10 14.82 9.29
C ALA A 31 -21.64 13.65 8.45
N VAL A 32 -21.22 12.44 8.82
CA VAL A 32 -21.72 11.19 8.24
C VAL A 32 -22.87 10.68 9.11
N TYR A 33 -23.99 10.35 8.49
CA TYR A 33 -25.19 9.89 9.18
C TYR A 33 -25.61 8.50 8.72
N THR A 34 -26.10 7.66 9.60
CA THR A 34 -26.74 6.37 9.26
C THR A 34 -28.23 6.46 9.54
N LEU A 35 -29.07 6.07 8.56
CA LEU A 35 -30.51 6.00 8.76
C LEU A 35 -30.87 4.73 9.55
N GLY A 36 -31.06 4.90 10.86
CA GLY A 36 -31.15 3.83 11.84
C GLY A 36 -29.78 3.21 12.18
N PRO A 37 -29.76 2.27 13.15
CA PRO A 37 -28.54 1.55 13.48
C PRO A 37 -28.06 0.76 12.26
N LEU A 38 -26.79 0.96 11.89
CA LEU A 38 -26.17 0.32 10.73
C LEU A 38 -26.25 -1.21 10.85
N ILE A 39 -25.96 -1.72 12.05
CA ILE A 39 -26.09 -3.13 12.44
C ILE A 39 -26.53 -3.25 13.90
N HIS A 40 -27.05 -4.42 14.28
CA HIS A 40 -27.46 -4.75 15.64
C HIS A 40 -26.27 -5.22 16.50
N ASN A 41 -25.25 -4.38 16.65
CA ASN A 41 -24.12 -4.59 17.55
C ASN A 41 -23.68 -3.26 18.18
N SER A 42 -23.87 -3.13 19.50
CA SER A 42 -23.61 -1.90 20.26
C SER A 42 -22.13 -1.48 20.26
N GLN A 43 -21.19 -2.44 20.26
CA GLN A 43 -19.77 -2.12 20.25
C GLN A 43 -19.34 -1.51 18.91
N VAL A 44 -19.88 -2.02 17.80
CA VAL A 44 -19.60 -1.50 16.46
C VAL A 44 -20.25 -0.13 16.27
N THR A 45 -21.51 0.04 16.68
CA THR A 45 -22.18 1.35 16.58
C THR A 45 -21.51 2.41 17.45
N ASN A 46 -21.04 2.06 18.65
CA ASN A 46 -20.27 2.96 19.51
C ASN A 46 -18.91 3.35 18.91
N ARG A 47 -18.23 2.41 18.25
CA ARG A 47 -16.97 2.69 17.53
C ARG A 47 -17.20 3.67 16.37
N LEU A 48 -18.22 3.42 15.53
CA LEU A 48 -18.58 4.31 14.43
C LEU A 48 -18.99 5.70 14.94
N ALA A 49 -19.70 5.78 16.06
CA ALA A 49 -20.05 7.05 16.69
C ALA A 49 -18.82 7.85 17.13
N ARG A 50 -17.79 7.20 17.69
CA ARG A 50 -16.50 7.84 18.02
C ARG A 50 -15.73 8.32 16.78
N GLN A 51 -15.92 7.67 15.65
CA GLN A 51 -15.36 8.07 14.35
C GLN A 51 -16.17 9.19 13.66
N GLY A 52 -17.26 9.67 14.28
CA GLY A 52 -18.06 10.77 13.78
C GLY A 52 -19.31 10.37 12.98
N VAL A 53 -19.63 9.08 12.91
CA VAL A 53 -20.85 8.57 12.26
C VAL A 53 -22.03 8.65 13.23
N ARG A 54 -23.06 9.45 12.91
CA ARG A 54 -24.22 9.67 13.79
C ARG A 54 -25.44 8.89 13.32
N ASN A 55 -26.13 8.24 14.23
CA ASN A 55 -27.40 7.57 13.94
C ASN A 55 -28.55 8.58 13.93
N ILE A 56 -29.42 8.50 12.93
CA ILE A 56 -30.63 9.33 12.77
C ILE A 56 -31.84 8.42 12.50
N ASP A 57 -33.01 8.83 12.96
CA ASP A 57 -34.26 8.09 12.69
C ASP A 57 -34.95 8.58 11.41
N HIS A 58 -34.74 9.84 11.04
CA HIS A 58 -35.43 10.49 9.92
C HIS A 58 -34.48 11.37 9.10
N LEU A 59 -34.63 11.36 7.77
CA LEU A 59 -33.82 12.16 6.84
C LEU A 59 -33.96 13.68 7.08
N ALA A 60 -35.11 14.12 7.59
CA ALA A 60 -35.35 15.53 7.92
C ALA A 60 -34.38 16.12 8.97
N GLN A 61 -33.65 15.27 9.70
CA GLN A 61 -32.64 15.70 10.68
C GLN A 61 -31.32 16.12 10.01
N VAL A 62 -31.14 15.85 8.71
CA VAL A 62 -29.91 16.13 7.96
C VAL A 62 -30.12 17.31 7.03
N LYS A 63 -29.34 18.36 7.21
CA LYS A 63 -29.34 19.54 6.32
C LYS A 63 -28.31 19.42 5.20
N GLU A 64 -27.12 18.92 5.52
CA GLU A 64 -26.00 18.73 4.60
C GLU A 64 -25.11 17.57 5.10
N GLY A 65 -24.50 16.83 4.18
CA GLY A 65 -23.57 15.75 4.50
C GLY A 65 -23.87 14.43 3.79
N THR A 66 -23.28 13.35 4.32
CA THR A 66 -23.38 12.01 3.75
C THR A 66 -24.36 11.16 4.56
N VAL A 67 -25.34 10.53 3.90
CA VAL A 67 -26.28 9.58 4.52
C VAL A 67 -26.00 8.17 4.03
N ILE A 68 -25.87 7.26 4.98
CA ILE A 68 -25.66 5.84 4.75
C ILE A 68 -26.97 5.10 4.98
N PHE A 69 -27.39 4.34 3.97
CA PHE A 69 -28.51 3.41 4.10
C PHE A 69 -28.03 2.06 4.62
N ARG A 70 -28.66 1.57 5.68
CA ARG A 70 -28.31 0.30 6.33
C ARG A 70 -28.50 -0.92 5.42
N SER A 71 -27.93 -2.05 5.84
CA SER A 71 -27.94 -3.32 5.09
C SER A 71 -29.35 -3.84 4.74
N HIS A 72 -30.36 -3.52 5.53
CA HIS A 72 -31.78 -3.87 5.30
C HIS A 72 -32.47 -3.05 4.20
N GLY A 73 -31.79 -2.04 3.64
CA GLY A 73 -32.33 -1.20 2.59
C GLY A 73 -33.34 -0.15 3.06
N VAL A 74 -33.80 0.64 2.08
CA VAL A 74 -34.74 1.74 2.26
C VAL A 74 -35.86 1.67 1.22
N SER A 75 -36.97 2.37 1.49
CA SER A 75 -38.07 2.51 0.54
C SER A 75 -37.67 3.40 -0.64
N PRO A 76 -38.35 3.28 -1.80
CA PRO A 76 -38.17 4.21 -2.92
C PRO A 76 -38.39 5.67 -2.53
N GLN A 77 -39.39 5.93 -1.68
CA GLN A 77 -39.73 7.28 -1.20
C GLN A 77 -38.59 7.90 -0.39
N THR A 78 -37.95 7.12 0.49
CA THR A 78 -36.79 7.56 1.27
C THR A 78 -35.58 7.84 0.38
N LEU A 79 -35.38 7.05 -0.68
CA LEU A 79 -34.33 7.30 -1.67
C LEU A 79 -34.58 8.60 -2.45
N GLU A 80 -35.81 8.82 -2.91
CA GLU A 80 -36.22 10.05 -3.61
C GLU A 80 -36.12 11.28 -2.70
N GLU A 81 -36.49 11.17 -1.43
CA GLU A 81 -36.36 12.24 -0.44
C GLU A 81 -34.90 12.64 -0.22
N ALA A 82 -34.00 11.66 -0.07
CA ALA A 82 -32.56 11.92 0.08
C ALA A 82 -31.97 12.61 -1.16
N GLN A 83 -32.40 12.21 -2.37
CA GLN A 83 -31.99 12.84 -3.62
C GLN A 83 -32.50 14.28 -3.74
N ARG A 84 -33.75 14.54 -3.34
CA ARG A 84 -34.35 15.88 -3.32
C ARG A 84 -33.62 16.82 -2.37
N LEU A 85 -33.16 16.31 -1.24
CA LEU A 85 -32.35 17.05 -0.26
C LEU A 85 -30.88 17.22 -0.70
N GLN A 86 -30.49 16.72 -1.88
CA GLN A 86 -29.13 16.77 -2.43
C GLN A 86 -28.06 16.20 -1.48
N LEU A 87 -28.44 15.22 -0.67
CA LEU A 87 -27.51 14.55 0.25
C LEU A 87 -26.60 13.60 -0.52
N ASN A 88 -25.38 13.40 -0.03
CA ASN A 88 -24.50 12.39 -0.59
C ASN A 88 -24.93 11.00 -0.08
N ILE A 89 -25.40 10.13 -0.98
CA ILE A 89 -25.99 8.85 -0.61
C ILE A 89 -24.94 7.74 -0.71
N VAL A 90 -24.71 7.05 0.40
CA VAL A 90 -23.92 5.81 0.46
C VAL A 90 -24.86 4.64 0.71
N ASP A 91 -25.11 3.85 -0.33
CA ASP A 91 -26.03 2.72 -0.25
C ASP A 91 -25.31 1.44 0.21
N ALA A 92 -25.39 1.19 1.52
CA ALA A 92 -24.89 -0.01 2.17
C ALA A 92 -25.90 -1.18 2.19
N THR A 93 -27.01 -1.09 1.44
CA THR A 93 -27.98 -2.21 1.30
C THR A 93 -27.29 -3.48 0.84
N CYS A 94 -27.59 -4.61 1.49
CA CYS A 94 -27.06 -5.92 1.14
C CYS A 94 -27.50 -6.32 -0.28
N PRO A 95 -26.63 -6.89 -1.14
CA PRO A 95 -27.02 -7.30 -2.48
C PRO A 95 -28.18 -8.30 -2.54
N PHE A 96 -28.31 -9.19 -1.54
CA PHE A 96 -29.46 -10.09 -1.44
C PHE A 96 -30.77 -9.33 -1.20
N VAL A 97 -30.73 -8.29 -0.37
CA VAL A 97 -31.87 -7.41 -0.12
C VAL A 97 -32.19 -6.58 -1.36
N LYS A 98 -31.18 -6.07 -2.07
CA LYS A 98 -31.40 -5.39 -3.36
C LYS A 98 -32.05 -6.31 -4.38
N ASN A 99 -31.66 -7.58 -4.43
CA ASN A 99 -32.31 -8.56 -5.28
C ASN A 99 -33.78 -8.78 -4.90
N ALA A 100 -34.08 -8.89 -3.59
CA ALA A 100 -35.46 -8.98 -3.12
C ALA A 100 -36.30 -7.76 -3.49
N GLN A 101 -35.74 -6.55 -3.36
CA GLN A 101 -36.38 -5.30 -3.79
C GLN A 101 -36.61 -5.26 -5.31
N ALA A 102 -35.64 -5.72 -6.10
CA ALA A 102 -35.74 -5.77 -7.56
C ALA A 102 -36.79 -6.78 -8.04
N GLU A 103 -36.83 -7.98 -7.44
CA GLU A 103 -37.85 -8.99 -7.74
C GLU A 103 -39.24 -8.51 -7.32
N ALA A 104 -39.39 -7.92 -6.13
CA ALA A 104 -40.66 -7.32 -5.70
C ALA A 104 -41.16 -6.24 -6.66
N LYS A 105 -40.25 -5.36 -7.12
CA LYS A 105 -40.57 -4.34 -8.13
C LYS A 105 -41.02 -4.96 -9.46
N LYS A 106 -40.27 -5.95 -9.96
CA LYS A 106 -40.54 -6.63 -11.23
C LYS A 106 -41.89 -7.36 -11.21
N LEU A 107 -42.19 -8.07 -10.12
CA LEU A 107 -43.46 -8.76 -9.93
C LEU A 107 -44.63 -7.76 -9.94
N ALA A 108 -44.50 -6.64 -9.24
CA ALA A 108 -45.50 -5.58 -9.25
C ALA A 108 -45.69 -4.97 -10.64
N GLU A 109 -44.61 -4.71 -11.38
CA GLU A 109 -44.65 -4.20 -12.76
C GLU A 109 -45.32 -5.19 -13.74
N ASN A 110 -45.20 -6.49 -13.48
CA ASN A 110 -45.87 -7.55 -14.24
C ASN A 110 -47.33 -7.80 -13.80
N GLY A 111 -47.85 -7.00 -12.87
CA GLY A 111 -49.24 -7.09 -12.40
C GLY A 111 -49.52 -8.22 -11.41
N TYR A 112 -48.49 -8.71 -10.70
CA TYR A 112 -48.65 -9.66 -9.60
C TYR A 112 -48.91 -8.93 -8.28
N THR A 113 -49.77 -9.48 -7.43
CA THR A 113 -49.81 -9.12 -6.00
C THR A 113 -48.59 -9.72 -5.32
N VAL A 114 -47.72 -8.88 -4.77
CA VAL A 114 -46.46 -9.32 -4.17
C VAL A 114 -46.72 -9.75 -2.73
N VAL A 115 -46.47 -11.00 -2.40
CA VAL A 115 -46.52 -11.51 -1.02
C VAL A 115 -45.10 -11.57 -0.47
N VAL A 116 -44.79 -10.68 0.47
CA VAL A 116 -43.50 -10.66 1.17
C VAL A 116 -43.62 -11.51 2.43
N VAL A 117 -42.92 -12.65 2.45
CA VAL A 117 -42.91 -13.59 3.57
C VAL A 117 -41.79 -13.20 4.53
N GLY A 118 -42.16 -12.84 5.75
CA GLY A 118 -41.22 -12.39 6.78
C GLY A 118 -41.90 -11.59 7.89
N GLU A 119 -41.11 -11.21 8.89
CA GLU A 119 -41.58 -10.45 10.06
C GLU A 119 -42.07 -9.05 9.66
N ARG A 120 -43.32 -8.71 10.04
CA ARG A 120 -43.97 -7.48 9.59
C ARG A 120 -43.29 -6.19 10.06
N GLU A 121 -42.78 -6.17 11.30
CA GLU A 121 -42.03 -5.03 11.81
C GLU A 121 -40.57 -4.99 11.36
N HIS A 122 -40.09 -6.00 10.61
CA HIS A 122 -38.68 -6.06 10.24
C HIS A 122 -38.34 -5.02 9.15
N PRO A 123 -37.29 -4.19 9.34
CA PRO A 123 -36.86 -3.18 8.38
C PRO A 123 -36.75 -3.62 6.92
N GLU A 124 -36.20 -4.81 6.71
CA GLU A 124 -36.00 -5.39 5.38
C GLU A 124 -37.33 -5.68 4.69
N VAL A 125 -38.27 -6.26 5.42
CA VAL A 125 -39.59 -6.63 4.90
C VAL A 125 -40.38 -5.37 4.52
N GLN A 126 -40.33 -4.35 5.37
CA GLN A 126 -40.93 -3.05 5.07
C GLN A 126 -40.30 -2.38 3.84
N ALA A 127 -38.96 -2.43 3.73
CA ALA A 127 -38.26 -1.91 2.57
C ALA A 127 -38.69 -2.65 1.30
N VAL A 128 -38.60 -3.98 1.27
CA VAL A 128 -39.00 -4.81 0.11
C VAL A 128 -40.46 -4.57 -0.29
N ALA A 129 -41.39 -4.54 0.68
CA ALA A 129 -42.80 -4.27 0.43
C ALA A 129 -43.02 -2.88 -0.21
N ALA A 130 -42.26 -1.86 0.20
CA ALA A 130 -42.37 -0.52 -0.37
C ALA A 130 -41.96 -0.46 -1.86
N TRP A 131 -41.06 -1.35 -2.32
CA TRP A 131 -40.66 -1.44 -3.73
C TRP A 131 -41.75 -2.01 -4.63
N ALA A 132 -42.78 -2.67 -4.08
CA ALA A 132 -43.94 -3.18 -4.80
C ALA A 132 -45.06 -2.13 -5.02
N LYS A 133 -44.80 -0.84 -4.74
CA LYS A 133 -45.69 0.31 -5.04
C LYS A 133 -47.16 0.15 -4.58
N GLY A 134 -47.37 -0.46 -3.41
CA GLY A 134 -48.71 -0.63 -2.81
C GLY A 134 -49.42 -1.94 -3.18
N CYS A 135 -48.82 -2.78 -4.02
CA CYS A 135 -49.32 -4.12 -4.36
C CYS A 135 -48.73 -5.23 -3.46
N ALA A 136 -48.17 -4.87 -2.31
CA ALA A 136 -47.55 -5.81 -1.37
C ALA A 136 -48.48 -6.23 -0.23
N LEU A 137 -48.47 -7.53 0.09
CA LEU A 137 -49.05 -8.13 1.29
C LEU A 137 -47.92 -8.76 2.11
N ILE A 138 -47.88 -8.51 3.42
CA ILE A 138 -46.84 -9.04 4.30
C ILE A 138 -47.42 -10.17 5.15
N VAL A 139 -46.76 -11.33 5.12
CA VAL A 139 -47.17 -12.56 5.81
C VAL A 139 -46.03 -13.04 6.70
N GLY A 140 -46.24 -13.02 8.01
CA GLY A 140 -45.24 -13.47 8.98
C GLY A 140 -45.34 -14.95 9.38
N ASN A 141 -46.50 -15.58 9.21
CA ASN A 141 -46.76 -16.93 9.69
C ASN A 141 -47.84 -17.63 8.84
N THR A 142 -48.03 -18.92 9.10
CA THR A 142 -49.02 -19.76 8.39
C THR A 142 -50.46 -19.29 8.61
N ALA A 143 -50.82 -18.82 9.81
CA ALA A 143 -52.16 -18.32 10.11
C ALA A 143 -52.50 -17.04 9.31
N GLU A 144 -51.54 -16.14 9.13
CA GLU A 144 -51.68 -14.96 8.27
C GLU A 144 -51.81 -15.36 6.80
N ALA A 145 -51.06 -16.37 6.36
CA ALA A 145 -51.19 -16.92 5.00
C ALA A 145 -52.61 -17.48 4.76
N GLU A 146 -53.18 -18.17 5.76
CA GLU A 146 -54.56 -18.69 5.75
C GLU A 146 -55.63 -17.60 5.76
N GLN A 147 -55.30 -16.36 6.13
CA GLN A 147 -56.24 -15.23 6.09
C GLN A 147 -56.16 -14.41 4.79
N LEU A 148 -55.20 -14.69 3.92
CA LEU A 148 -55.09 -14.00 2.63
C LEU A 148 -56.34 -14.18 1.76
N PRO A 149 -56.79 -13.12 1.06
CA PRO A 149 -57.85 -13.25 0.05
C PRO A 149 -57.36 -14.10 -1.15
N PRO A 150 -58.28 -14.65 -1.96
CA PRO A 150 -57.92 -15.30 -3.22
C PRO A 150 -57.22 -14.29 -4.16
N LEU A 151 -56.15 -14.73 -4.82
CA LEU A 151 -55.30 -13.90 -5.67
C LEU A 151 -55.31 -14.42 -7.11
N ALA A 152 -55.53 -13.56 -8.10
CA ALA A 152 -55.41 -13.97 -9.51
C ALA A 152 -53.94 -14.26 -9.88
N LYS A 153 -53.02 -13.38 -9.47
CA LYS A 153 -51.58 -13.53 -9.67
C LYS A 153 -50.84 -13.20 -8.38
N ALA A 154 -50.07 -14.12 -7.85
CA ALA A 154 -49.29 -13.96 -6.63
C ALA A 154 -47.79 -14.13 -6.91
N GLY A 155 -47.00 -13.13 -6.55
CA GLY A 155 -45.54 -13.17 -6.62
C GLY A 155 -44.97 -13.26 -5.21
N ILE A 156 -44.22 -14.29 -4.87
CA ILE A 156 -43.74 -14.53 -3.51
C ILE A 156 -42.26 -14.15 -3.40
N VAL A 157 -41.94 -13.30 -2.43
CA VAL A 157 -40.58 -12.88 -2.07
C VAL A 157 -40.35 -13.16 -0.58
N ALA A 158 -39.14 -13.49 -0.17
CA ALA A 158 -38.81 -13.86 1.21
C ALA A 158 -37.84 -12.87 1.87
N GLN A 159 -37.98 -12.69 3.19
CA GLN A 159 -36.95 -12.10 4.03
C GLN A 159 -35.67 -12.96 3.98
N THR A 160 -34.52 -12.32 3.85
CA THR A 160 -33.22 -12.99 3.66
C THR A 160 -32.82 -13.89 4.82
N THR A 161 -33.32 -13.62 6.04
CA THR A 161 -33.05 -14.39 7.26
C THR A 161 -34.11 -15.44 7.59
N LEU A 162 -35.19 -15.55 6.81
CA LEU A 162 -36.27 -16.51 7.05
C LEU A 162 -35.79 -17.96 6.86
N SER A 163 -36.31 -18.90 7.65
CA SER A 163 -35.97 -20.31 7.46
C SER A 163 -36.63 -20.89 6.20
N LEU A 164 -35.93 -21.79 5.51
CA LEU A 164 -36.48 -22.47 4.31
C LEU A 164 -37.74 -23.27 4.64
N ARG A 165 -37.83 -23.83 5.84
CA ARG A 165 -39.00 -24.61 6.27
C ARG A 165 -40.25 -23.73 6.37
N GLU A 166 -40.16 -22.62 7.10
CA GLU A 166 -41.28 -21.68 7.25
C GLU A 166 -41.69 -21.09 5.90
N PHE A 167 -40.71 -20.77 5.05
CA PHE A 167 -40.98 -20.29 3.70
C PHE A 167 -41.77 -21.29 2.87
N HIS A 168 -41.41 -22.58 2.90
CA HIS A 168 -42.13 -23.63 2.19
C HIS A 168 -43.55 -23.82 2.73
N GLU A 169 -43.72 -23.89 4.05
CA GLU A 169 -45.03 -24.06 4.69
C GLU A 169 -45.97 -22.91 4.30
N ILE A 170 -45.50 -21.66 4.33
CA ILE A 170 -46.30 -20.48 3.94
C ILE A 170 -46.57 -20.45 2.42
N THR A 171 -45.57 -20.79 1.60
CA THR A 171 -45.69 -20.80 0.13
C THR A 171 -46.76 -21.80 -0.34
N GLU A 172 -46.84 -22.98 0.28
CA GLU A 172 -47.84 -23.98 -0.07
C GLU A 172 -49.27 -23.52 0.27
N ILE A 173 -49.46 -22.82 1.39
CA ILE A 173 -50.75 -22.20 1.73
C ILE A 173 -51.14 -21.15 0.69
N ILE A 174 -50.19 -20.31 0.27
CA ILE A 174 -50.44 -19.27 -0.75
C ILE A 174 -50.73 -19.91 -2.12
N ARG A 175 -50.05 -21.01 -2.47
CA ARG A 175 -50.29 -21.77 -3.70
C ARG A 175 -51.72 -22.26 -3.80
N GLY A 176 -52.34 -22.65 -2.68
CA GLY A 176 -53.75 -23.04 -2.62
C GLY A 176 -54.74 -21.89 -2.85
N LYS A 177 -54.28 -20.63 -2.88
CA LYS A 177 -55.11 -19.42 -2.97
C LYS A 177 -54.88 -18.56 -4.19
N ALA A 178 -53.89 -18.92 -5.02
CA ALA A 178 -53.49 -18.16 -6.19
C ALA A 178 -53.69 -18.95 -7.48
N GLU A 179 -54.28 -18.34 -8.51
CA GLU A 179 -54.44 -18.98 -9.83
C GLU A 179 -53.10 -19.10 -10.56
N HIS A 180 -52.28 -18.06 -10.49
CA HIS A 180 -50.92 -18.04 -11.00
C HIS A 180 -49.94 -17.63 -9.91
N ILE A 181 -48.88 -18.40 -9.75
CA ILE A 181 -47.87 -18.20 -8.71
C ILE A 181 -46.47 -18.10 -9.32
N GLU A 182 -45.73 -17.08 -8.90
CA GLU A 182 -44.30 -16.94 -9.19
C GLU A 182 -43.56 -16.87 -7.85
N VAL A 183 -42.61 -17.79 -7.63
CA VAL A 183 -41.90 -17.90 -6.35
C VAL A 183 -40.45 -17.48 -6.57
N CYS A 184 -40.04 -16.40 -5.91
CA CYS A 184 -38.68 -15.88 -5.92
C CYS A 184 -38.06 -16.10 -4.53
N PRO A 185 -37.37 -17.23 -4.29
CA PRO A 185 -36.76 -17.53 -3.00
C PRO A 185 -35.54 -16.63 -2.79
N THR A 186 -35.75 -15.48 -2.15
CA THR A 186 -34.70 -14.47 -1.89
C THR A 186 -33.97 -14.68 -0.56
N ILE A 187 -34.05 -15.89 0.00
CA ILE A 187 -33.41 -16.28 1.25
C ILE A 187 -31.89 -16.36 1.07
N CYS A 188 -31.13 -15.83 2.03
CA CYS A 188 -29.67 -15.91 2.01
C CYS A 188 -29.19 -17.18 2.73
N ASN A 189 -28.33 -17.97 2.09
CA ASN A 189 -27.80 -19.21 2.66
C ASN A 189 -26.78 -19.00 3.80
N ALA A 190 -26.31 -17.76 4.02
CA ALA A 190 -25.26 -17.48 5.01
C ALA A 190 -25.64 -17.87 6.46
N THR A 191 -26.93 -17.82 6.80
CA THR A 191 -27.40 -18.25 8.13
C THR A 191 -27.35 -19.77 8.27
N LEU A 192 -27.79 -20.50 7.24
CA LEU A 192 -27.77 -21.97 7.22
C LEU A 192 -26.34 -22.52 7.22
N GLU A 193 -25.46 -21.96 6.40
CA GLU A 193 -24.05 -22.37 6.34
C GLU A 193 -23.35 -22.16 7.69
N ARG A 194 -23.65 -21.05 8.37
CA ARG A 194 -23.11 -20.75 9.72
C ARG A 194 -23.65 -21.72 10.77
N GLN A 195 -24.95 -22.02 10.75
CA GLN A 195 -25.55 -23.00 11.66
C GLN A 195 -24.95 -24.40 11.45
N ALA A 196 -24.85 -24.85 10.19
CA ALA A 196 -24.25 -26.14 9.86
C ALA A 196 -22.76 -26.21 10.26
N ALA A 197 -21.99 -25.15 10.04
CA ALA A 197 -20.59 -25.08 10.45
C ALA A 197 -20.44 -25.11 11.98
N ALA A 198 -21.32 -24.42 12.71
CA ALA A 198 -21.32 -24.41 14.17
C ALA A 198 -21.71 -25.79 14.75
N GLU A 199 -22.71 -26.46 14.17
CA GLU A 199 -23.13 -27.80 14.56
C GLU A 199 -22.03 -28.85 14.30
N GLU A 200 -21.41 -28.82 13.11
CA GLU A 200 -20.32 -29.72 12.74
C GLU A 200 -19.08 -29.56 13.63
N LEU A 201 -18.81 -28.33 14.08
CA LEU A 201 -17.74 -28.05 15.03
C LEU A 201 -18.11 -28.52 16.43
N ALA A 202 -19.34 -28.27 16.87
CA ALA A 202 -19.82 -28.68 18.19
C ALA A 202 -19.75 -30.20 18.38
N LYS A 203 -20.08 -31.00 17.36
CA LYS A 203 -19.93 -32.47 17.38
C LYS A 203 -18.49 -32.97 17.60
N LYS A 204 -17.49 -32.14 17.34
CA LYS A 204 -16.05 -32.50 17.38
C LYS A 204 -15.31 -31.81 18.53
N ALA A 205 -15.94 -30.85 19.21
CA ALA A 205 -15.34 -30.09 20.30
C ALA A 205 -15.85 -30.60 21.65
N ASP A 206 -14.99 -30.50 22.68
CA ASP A 206 -15.39 -30.79 24.07
C ASP A 206 -16.08 -29.56 24.71
N LEU A 207 -15.89 -28.38 24.11
CA LEU A 207 -16.44 -27.11 24.58
C LEU A 207 -16.74 -26.19 23.40
N MET A 208 -17.86 -25.49 23.43
CA MET A 208 -18.22 -24.46 22.46
C MET A 208 -18.36 -23.08 23.10
N ILE A 209 -17.70 -22.08 22.51
CA ILE A 209 -17.88 -20.66 22.82
C ILE A 209 -18.60 -20.00 21.64
N VAL A 210 -19.74 -19.36 21.90
CA VAL A 210 -20.58 -18.68 20.91
C VAL A 210 -20.53 -17.18 21.20
N ILE A 211 -19.99 -16.41 20.26
CA ILE A 211 -19.71 -14.98 20.46
C ILE A 211 -20.76 -14.13 19.74
N GLY A 212 -21.41 -13.23 20.47
CA GLY A 212 -22.24 -12.16 19.91
C GLY A 212 -23.29 -11.66 20.89
N GLY A 213 -24.05 -10.64 20.51
CA GLY A 213 -25.04 -10.01 21.40
C GLY A 213 -26.08 -10.99 21.96
N LYS A 214 -26.40 -10.89 23.25
CA LYS A 214 -27.40 -11.70 23.96
C LYS A 214 -28.83 -11.46 23.48
N HIS A 215 -29.07 -10.29 22.89
CA HIS A 215 -30.36 -9.92 22.29
C HIS A 215 -30.49 -10.31 20.81
N SER A 216 -29.46 -10.94 20.21
CA SER A 216 -29.50 -11.40 18.81
C SER A 216 -30.14 -12.78 18.74
N ALA A 217 -31.37 -12.86 18.21
CA ALA A 217 -32.08 -14.13 18.02
C ALA A 217 -31.24 -15.15 17.23
N ASN A 218 -30.51 -14.71 16.21
CA ASN A 218 -29.63 -15.56 15.41
C ASN A 218 -28.43 -16.10 16.21
N THR A 219 -27.86 -15.31 17.11
CA THR A 219 -26.74 -15.73 17.96
C THR A 219 -27.22 -16.70 19.03
N SER A 220 -28.34 -16.40 19.69
CA SER A 220 -28.98 -17.28 20.67
C SER A 220 -29.33 -18.63 20.03
N ARG A 221 -29.84 -18.60 18.79
CA ARG A 221 -30.13 -19.83 18.04
C ARG A 221 -28.88 -20.65 17.73
N LEU A 222 -27.76 -20.02 17.39
CA LEU A 222 -26.48 -20.73 17.22
C LEU A 222 -26.05 -21.41 18.53
N ALA A 223 -26.20 -20.74 19.67
CA ALA A 223 -25.90 -21.32 20.98
C ALA A 223 -26.80 -22.52 21.30
N GLU A 224 -28.10 -22.44 21.01
CA GLU A 224 -29.02 -23.56 21.15
C GLU A 224 -28.65 -24.76 20.27
N ILE A 225 -28.25 -24.52 19.02
CA ILE A 225 -27.86 -25.59 18.09
C ILE A 225 -26.60 -26.30 18.59
N CYS A 226 -25.59 -25.56 19.04
CA CYS A 226 -24.40 -26.14 19.65
C CYS A 226 -24.72 -26.89 20.95
N ALA A 227 -25.59 -26.36 21.81
CA ALA A 227 -25.98 -27.04 23.05
C ALA A 227 -26.74 -28.36 22.78
N LYS A 228 -27.56 -28.42 21.72
CA LYS A 228 -28.31 -29.62 21.33
C LYS A 228 -27.43 -30.78 20.86
N THR A 229 -26.16 -30.55 20.52
CA THR A 229 -25.23 -31.65 20.20
C THR A 229 -24.72 -32.37 21.45
N GLY A 230 -25.07 -31.90 22.65
CA GLY A 230 -24.58 -32.41 23.93
C GLY A 230 -23.26 -31.79 24.37
N THR A 231 -22.73 -30.83 23.61
CA THR A 231 -21.47 -30.14 23.91
C THR A 231 -21.72 -28.97 24.85
N PRO A 232 -21.00 -28.85 25.98
CA PRO A 232 -21.08 -27.69 26.85
C PRO A 232 -20.83 -26.40 26.05
N THR A 233 -21.84 -25.52 26.02
CA THR A 233 -21.87 -24.34 25.16
C THR A 233 -22.07 -23.09 26.01
N TYR A 234 -21.21 -22.10 25.84
CA TYR A 234 -21.30 -20.81 26.52
C TYR A 234 -21.47 -19.67 25.52
N HIS A 235 -22.48 -18.84 25.74
CA HIS A 235 -22.75 -17.63 24.96
C HIS A 235 -22.17 -16.41 25.68
N ILE A 236 -21.22 -15.73 25.04
CA ILE A 236 -20.54 -14.53 25.56
C ILE A 236 -20.66 -13.36 24.58
N GLU A 237 -20.59 -12.13 25.08
CA GLU A 237 -20.44 -10.93 24.23
C GLU A 237 -18.98 -10.47 24.16
N THR A 238 -18.21 -10.65 25.23
CA THR A 238 -16.83 -10.17 25.34
C THR A 238 -15.89 -11.21 25.95
N ALA A 239 -14.58 -11.06 25.72
CA ALA A 239 -13.56 -11.95 26.30
C ALA A 239 -13.52 -11.92 27.84
N GLN A 240 -14.00 -10.85 28.47
CA GLN A 240 -14.06 -10.72 29.93
C GLN A 240 -15.04 -11.70 30.59
N GLU A 241 -16.01 -12.22 29.85
CA GLU A 241 -16.98 -13.20 30.36
C GLU A 241 -16.41 -14.62 30.40
N LEU A 242 -15.22 -14.85 29.82
CA LEU A 242 -14.56 -16.16 29.84
C LEU A 242 -14.14 -16.54 31.27
N LYS A 243 -14.56 -17.74 31.70
CA LYS A 243 -14.16 -18.29 33.00
C LYS A 243 -13.14 -19.41 32.82
N ARG A 244 -12.07 -19.38 33.62
CA ARG A 244 -11.00 -20.39 33.61
C ARG A 244 -11.52 -21.80 33.84
N GLU A 245 -12.52 -21.93 34.70
CA GLU A 245 -13.14 -23.20 35.10
C GLU A 245 -13.70 -23.99 33.90
N TRP A 246 -14.20 -23.28 32.88
CA TRP A 246 -14.81 -23.90 31.68
C TRP A 246 -13.82 -24.70 30.84
N PHE A 247 -12.51 -24.43 30.98
CA PHE A 247 -11.45 -25.03 30.17
C PHE A 247 -10.74 -26.19 30.89
N THR A 248 -11.24 -26.59 32.06
CA THR A 248 -10.65 -27.69 32.83
C THR A 248 -10.93 -29.03 32.16
N GLY A 249 -9.89 -29.74 31.71
CA GLY A 249 -10.03 -31.05 31.07
C GLY A 249 -10.43 -31.01 29.58
N VAL A 250 -10.54 -29.82 28.99
CA VAL A 250 -10.91 -29.62 27.58
C VAL A 250 -9.70 -29.87 26.67
N LYS A 251 -9.81 -30.79 25.72
CA LYS A 251 -8.77 -31.06 24.71
C LYS A 251 -8.99 -30.20 23.48
N GLN A 252 -10.24 -30.06 23.05
CA GLN A 252 -10.64 -29.28 21.89
C GLN A 252 -11.75 -28.29 22.23
N ALA A 253 -11.46 -27.00 22.10
CA ALA A 253 -12.44 -25.92 22.22
C ALA A 253 -12.81 -25.38 20.83
N GLY A 254 -14.10 -25.22 20.57
CA GLY A 254 -14.63 -24.61 19.35
C GLY A 254 -15.11 -23.18 19.61
N ILE A 255 -14.87 -22.28 18.67
CA ILE A 255 -15.38 -20.91 18.68
C ILE A 255 -16.28 -20.71 17.47
N THR A 256 -17.45 -20.12 17.68
CA THR A 256 -18.33 -19.63 16.60
C THR A 256 -18.85 -18.25 16.95
N ALA A 257 -19.35 -17.51 15.96
CA ALA A 257 -19.80 -16.14 16.17
C ALA A 257 -20.98 -15.76 15.27
N GLY A 258 -21.86 -14.92 15.79
CA GLY A 258 -23.02 -14.40 15.07
C GLY A 258 -22.64 -13.51 13.87
N ALA A 259 -23.60 -13.32 12.96
CA ALA A 259 -23.42 -12.56 11.72
C ALA A 259 -23.14 -11.05 11.91
N SER A 260 -23.36 -10.54 13.12
CA SER A 260 -23.11 -9.14 13.52
C SER A 260 -21.95 -9.03 14.52
N THR A 261 -21.17 -10.10 14.71
CA THR A 261 -20.01 -10.10 15.61
C THR A 261 -18.76 -9.73 14.82
N PRO A 262 -18.01 -8.69 15.21
CA PRO A 262 -16.80 -8.27 14.52
C PRO A 262 -15.60 -9.19 14.77
N ASP A 263 -14.68 -9.22 13.79
CA ASP A 263 -13.49 -10.06 13.81
C ASP A 263 -12.59 -9.78 15.02
N TRP A 264 -12.41 -8.52 15.43
CA TRP A 264 -11.55 -8.16 16.57
C TRP A 264 -12.03 -8.73 17.91
N ILE A 265 -13.35 -8.94 18.10
CA ILE A 265 -13.85 -9.59 19.33
C ILE A 265 -13.56 -11.09 19.28
N ILE A 266 -13.67 -11.70 18.10
CA ILE A 266 -13.35 -13.12 17.91
C ILE A 266 -11.86 -13.35 18.18
N GLU A 267 -10.99 -12.48 17.66
CA GLU A 267 -9.55 -12.48 17.91
C GLU A 267 -9.23 -12.28 19.40
N GLU A 268 -9.87 -11.31 20.06
CA GLU A 268 -9.67 -11.05 21.49
C GLU A 268 -10.04 -12.28 22.34
N VAL A 269 -11.19 -12.91 22.06
CA VAL A 269 -11.61 -14.15 22.72
C VAL A 269 -10.62 -15.29 22.42
N TYR A 270 -10.19 -15.43 21.18
CA TYR A 270 -9.23 -16.46 20.76
C TYR A 270 -7.89 -16.32 21.48
N HIS A 271 -7.31 -15.12 21.52
CA HIS A 271 -6.06 -14.83 22.22
C HIS A 271 -6.19 -15.03 23.73
N THR A 272 -7.29 -14.55 24.33
CA THR A 272 -7.53 -14.76 25.76
C THR A 272 -7.61 -16.25 26.08
N MET A 273 -8.25 -17.05 25.23
CA MET A 273 -8.29 -18.51 25.41
C MET A 273 -6.91 -19.17 25.24
N GLN A 274 -6.05 -18.67 24.35
CA GLN A 274 -4.67 -19.12 24.24
C GLN A 274 -3.87 -18.79 25.51
N ASP A 275 -3.96 -17.58 26.02
CA ASP A 275 -3.24 -17.14 27.22
C ASP A 275 -3.65 -17.94 28.47
N LEU A 276 -4.93 -18.31 28.57
CA LEU A 276 -5.42 -19.20 29.62
C LEU A 276 -4.84 -20.62 29.52
N ASP A 277 -4.59 -21.13 28.31
CA ASP A 277 -3.92 -22.43 28.08
C ASP A 277 -2.42 -22.35 28.43
N PHE A 278 -1.74 -21.27 28.04
CA PHE A 278 -0.33 -21.03 28.38
C PHE A 278 -0.11 -20.89 29.88
N SER A 279 -0.98 -20.13 30.57
CA SER A 279 -0.88 -19.95 32.03
C SER A 279 -1.05 -21.27 32.77
N LYS A 280 -1.96 -22.13 32.29
CA LYS A 280 -2.16 -23.47 32.85
C LYS A 280 -0.97 -24.39 32.58
N ALA A 281 -0.44 -24.40 31.36
CA ALA A 281 0.77 -25.15 31.03
C ALA A 281 1.98 -24.67 31.83
N PHE A 282 2.06 -23.36 32.11
CA PHE A 282 3.10 -22.76 32.94
C PHE A 282 2.97 -23.19 34.41
N GLU A 283 1.77 -23.12 35.01
CA GLU A 283 1.51 -23.59 36.38
C GLU A 283 1.74 -25.11 36.54
N GLU A 284 1.41 -25.92 35.53
CA GLU A 284 1.72 -27.35 35.51
C GLU A 284 3.23 -27.61 35.38
N SER A 285 3.97 -26.77 34.65
CA SER A 285 5.43 -26.88 34.48
C SER A 285 6.27 -26.39 35.67
N ILE A 286 5.70 -25.59 36.59
CA ILE A 286 6.41 -25.06 37.77
C ILE A 286 6.79 -26.17 38.79
N LYS A 287 6.32 -27.42 38.62
CA LYS A 287 6.60 -28.51 39.57
C LYS A 287 7.58 -29.60 39.12
N GLU A 288 8.15 -29.55 37.92
CA GLU A 288 9.18 -30.53 37.51
C GLU A 288 10.29 -29.87 36.67
N ILE A 289 11.51 -29.74 37.24
CA ILE A 289 12.69 -29.36 36.46
C ILE A 289 13.10 -30.56 35.62
N ASP A 290 12.67 -30.56 34.36
CA ASP A 290 12.94 -31.64 33.42
C ASP A 290 14.35 -31.52 32.80
N ARG A 291 14.93 -32.67 32.41
CA ARG A 291 16.29 -32.73 31.84
C ARG A 291 16.38 -31.91 30.55
N GLY A 292 17.33 -30.97 30.48
CA GLY A 292 17.49 -30.08 29.32
C GLY A 292 16.67 -28.78 29.37
N GLY A 293 16.20 -28.39 30.55
CA GLY A 293 15.70 -27.04 30.84
C GLY A 293 16.80 -26.00 31.01
N ILE A 294 16.48 -24.74 30.70
CA ILE A 294 17.28 -23.57 31.08
C ILE A 294 16.78 -23.13 32.45
N VAL A 295 17.67 -23.00 33.42
CA VAL A 295 17.36 -22.50 34.76
C VAL A 295 18.19 -21.25 35.04
N THR A 296 17.62 -20.31 35.78
CA THR A 296 18.36 -19.15 36.30
C THR A 296 19.09 -19.58 37.57
N GLY A 297 20.37 -19.27 37.68
CA GLY A 297 21.12 -19.54 38.90
C GLY A 297 22.12 -18.44 39.25
N THR A 298 22.46 -18.35 40.52
CA THR A 298 23.35 -17.31 41.05
C THR A 298 24.75 -17.88 41.22
N VAL A 299 25.78 -17.20 40.68
CA VAL A 299 27.17 -17.62 40.81
C VAL A 299 27.60 -17.49 42.26
N ILE A 300 27.91 -18.61 42.92
CA ILE A 300 28.39 -18.63 44.30
C ILE A 300 29.91 -18.51 44.32
N GLN A 301 30.59 -19.22 43.41
CA GLN A 301 32.04 -19.29 43.41
C GLN A 301 32.59 -19.44 42.00
N VAL A 302 33.61 -18.64 41.67
CA VAL A 302 34.33 -18.70 40.40
C VAL A 302 35.71 -19.30 40.66
N GLY A 303 35.92 -20.55 40.23
CA GLY A 303 37.21 -21.23 40.25
C GLY A 303 38.04 -20.94 39.00
N ARG A 304 39.24 -21.52 38.93
CA ARG A 304 40.12 -21.37 37.75
C ARG A 304 39.63 -22.12 36.52
N ASP A 305 38.99 -23.27 36.72
CA ASP A 305 38.53 -24.17 35.65
C ASP A 305 37.02 -24.49 35.70
N GLU A 306 36.33 -24.07 36.75
CA GLU A 306 34.91 -24.36 36.99
C GLU A 306 34.21 -23.24 37.76
N VAL A 307 32.90 -23.07 37.54
CA VAL A 307 32.06 -22.07 38.21
C VAL A 307 30.87 -22.75 38.88
N PHE A 308 30.68 -22.47 40.18
CA PHE A 308 29.58 -22.99 40.99
C PHE A 308 28.40 -22.02 40.95
N VAL A 309 27.22 -22.56 40.69
CA VAL A 309 25.99 -21.79 40.49
C VAL A 309 24.86 -22.42 41.28
N ASP A 310 24.22 -21.64 42.14
CA ASP A 310 22.99 -22.05 42.82
C ASP A 310 21.81 -21.91 41.86
N ILE A 311 21.18 -23.02 41.53
CA ILE A 311 20.00 -23.10 40.66
C ILE A 311 18.70 -23.36 41.44
N GLY A 312 18.71 -23.23 42.77
CA GLY A 312 17.56 -23.49 43.63
C GLY A 312 17.17 -24.97 43.72
N TYR A 313 18.13 -25.87 43.48
CA TYR A 313 17.95 -27.33 43.58
C TYR A 313 18.63 -27.89 44.84
N LYS A 314 18.51 -29.20 45.09
CA LYS A 314 19.10 -29.87 46.28
C LYS A 314 20.63 -29.74 46.40
N SER A 315 21.31 -29.45 45.29
CA SER A 315 22.77 -29.30 45.20
C SER A 315 23.12 -28.16 44.24
N GLU A 316 24.28 -27.52 44.45
CA GLU A 316 24.85 -26.50 43.57
C GLU A 316 25.24 -27.10 42.21
N GLY A 317 25.16 -26.32 41.12
CA GLY A 317 25.57 -26.79 39.79
C GLY A 317 26.95 -26.29 39.38
N ILE A 318 27.67 -27.08 38.57
CA ILE A 318 29.03 -26.79 38.11
C ILE A 318 29.02 -26.50 36.61
N ILE A 319 29.53 -25.34 36.21
CA ILE A 319 29.84 -24.99 34.81
C ILE A 319 31.35 -25.16 34.57
N PRO A 320 31.78 -26.16 33.78
CA PRO A 320 33.18 -26.28 33.38
C PRO A 320 33.56 -25.19 32.37
N ARG A 321 34.83 -24.74 32.38
CA ARG A 321 35.35 -23.68 31.50
C ARG A 321 34.98 -23.85 30.01
N ASN A 322 35.01 -25.09 29.50
CA ASN A 322 34.70 -25.40 28.10
C ASN A 322 33.23 -25.18 27.71
N GLU A 323 32.34 -25.08 28.70
CA GLU A 323 30.91 -24.84 28.54
C GLU A 323 30.52 -23.39 28.94
N LEU A 324 31.53 -22.54 29.21
CA LEU A 324 31.35 -21.17 29.70
C LEU A 324 31.33 -20.12 28.57
N THR A 325 32.12 -20.32 27.50
CA THR A 325 32.11 -19.44 26.30
C THR A 325 32.61 -20.17 25.04
N VAL A 326 32.39 -19.57 23.87
CA VAL A 326 32.90 -20.03 22.57
C VAL A 326 34.34 -19.57 22.33
N LYS A 327 34.82 -18.53 23.05
CA LYS A 327 36.16 -17.95 22.88
C LYS A 327 37.21 -18.77 23.66
N SER A 328 38.26 -19.22 22.99
CA SER A 328 39.26 -20.16 23.52
C SER A 328 40.18 -19.59 24.61
N ASP A 329 40.35 -18.26 24.67
CA ASP A 329 41.44 -17.60 25.40
C ASP A 329 41.02 -16.71 26.58
N VAL A 330 39.79 -16.85 27.09
CA VAL A 330 39.28 -15.98 28.17
C VAL A 330 39.28 -16.72 29.51
N GLN A 331 39.65 -16.04 30.61
CA GLN A 331 39.57 -16.61 31.96
C GLN A 331 38.11 -16.55 32.47
N PRO A 332 37.64 -17.56 33.23
CA PRO A 332 36.28 -17.56 33.78
C PRO A 332 35.92 -16.31 34.60
N ALA A 333 36.90 -15.74 35.30
CA ALA A 333 36.76 -14.52 36.11
C ALA A 333 36.49 -13.25 35.29
N ASP A 334 36.82 -13.24 33.99
CA ASP A 334 36.54 -12.10 33.10
C ASP A 334 35.09 -12.14 32.54
N ILE A 335 34.39 -13.27 32.73
CA ILE A 335 33.08 -13.53 32.11
C ILE A 335 31.93 -13.53 33.13
N VAL A 336 32.20 -13.95 34.37
CA VAL A 336 31.21 -14.01 35.46
C VAL A 336 31.87 -13.65 36.79
N SER A 337 31.18 -12.84 37.59
CA SER A 337 31.58 -12.48 38.95
C SER A 337 30.77 -13.26 40.00
N VAL A 338 31.33 -13.40 41.20
CA VAL A 338 30.59 -13.97 42.34
C VAL A 338 29.40 -13.07 42.67
N GLY A 339 28.20 -13.64 42.71
CA GLY A 339 26.92 -12.95 42.90
C GLY A 339 26.14 -12.68 41.62
N ASP A 340 26.71 -12.93 40.44
CA ASP A 340 26.00 -12.71 39.18
C ASP A 340 24.89 -13.74 38.97
N VAL A 341 23.71 -13.28 38.54
CA VAL A 341 22.62 -14.16 38.11
C VAL A 341 22.83 -14.52 36.65
N ILE A 342 23.06 -15.80 36.37
CA ILE A 342 23.31 -16.33 35.03
C ILE A 342 22.32 -17.43 34.68
N GLU A 343 21.96 -17.52 33.41
CA GLU A 343 21.11 -18.60 32.92
C GLU A 343 21.95 -19.75 32.39
N VAL A 344 21.59 -20.96 32.81
CA VAL A 344 22.40 -22.16 32.64
C VAL A 344 21.54 -23.32 32.16
N PHE A 345 22.09 -24.09 31.22
CA PHE A 345 21.43 -25.28 30.69
C PHE A 345 21.86 -26.52 31.48
N VAL A 346 20.90 -27.31 31.99
CA VAL A 346 21.20 -28.53 32.74
C VAL A 346 21.59 -29.67 31.79
N LEU A 347 22.88 -30.01 31.74
CA LEU A 347 23.40 -31.12 30.93
C LEU A 347 23.14 -32.47 31.59
N LYS A 348 23.41 -32.58 32.89
CA LYS A 348 23.26 -33.81 33.69
C LYS A 348 22.86 -33.46 35.11
N GLN A 349 21.91 -34.20 35.69
CA GLN A 349 21.42 -34.01 37.06
C GLN A 349 22.33 -34.66 38.12
N GLU A 350 23.12 -35.68 37.76
CA GLU A 350 24.09 -36.33 38.65
C GLU A 350 25.42 -36.54 37.92
N GLY A 351 26.43 -35.76 38.29
CA GLY A 351 27.83 -36.00 37.94
C GLY A 351 28.46 -37.10 38.82
N LYS A 352 29.75 -37.41 38.60
CA LYS A 352 30.49 -38.38 39.44
C LYS A 352 30.56 -37.99 40.92
N ASP A 353 30.36 -36.70 41.21
CA ASP A 353 30.51 -36.11 42.54
C ASP A 353 29.19 -35.54 43.12
N GLY A 354 28.04 -35.87 42.52
CA GLY A 354 26.71 -35.46 43.04
C GLY A 354 26.25 -34.04 42.67
N TYR A 355 27.05 -33.27 41.92
CA TYR A 355 26.68 -31.94 41.43
C TYR A 355 26.12 -31.99 39.99
N PRO A 356 25.02 -31.25 39.68
CA PRO A 356 24.54 -31.10 38.32
C PRO A 356 25.53 -30.35 37.43
N ILE A 357 25.76 -30.85 36.20
CA ILE A 357 26.64 -30.20 35.22
C ILE A 357 25.81 -29.22 34.38
N LEU A 358 26.30 -28.00 34.27
CA LEU A 358 25.64 -26.86 33.65
C LEU A 358 26.43 -26.33 32.44
N SER A 359 25.73 -25.73 31.46
CA SER A 359 26.37 -25.08 30.30
C SER A 359 25.76 -23.70 30.03
N LYS A 360 26.60 -22.67 30.04
CA LYS A 360 26.24 -21.30 29.64
C LYS A 360 26.24 -21.18 28.12
N LYS A 361 27.24 -21.76 27.44
CA LYS A 361 27.38 -21.78 25.98
C LYS A 361 26.14 -22.31 25.25
N ARG A 362 25.50 -23.36 25.77
CA ARG A 362 24.29 -23.94 25.16
C ARG A 362 23.02 -23.14 25.47
N ALA A 363 22.96 -22.49 26.64
CA ALA A 363 21.87 -21.58 26.98
C ALA A 363 21.90 -20.35 26.05
N ASP A 364 23.07 -19.75 25.86
CA ASP A 364 23.29 -18.61 24.96
C ASP A 364 22.98 -18.96 23.50
N ALA A 365 23.41 -20.14 23.02
CA ALA A 365 23.09 -20.60 21.68
C ALA A 365 21.58 -20.74 21.43
N ARG A 366 20.83 -21.30 22.40
CA ARG A 366 19.37 -21.49 22.28
C ARG A 366 18.63 -20.15 22.32
N LYS A 367 19.07 -19.21 23.16
CA LYS A 367 18.57 -17.82 23.15
C LYS A 367 18.86 -17.11 21.83
N GLY A 368 20.07 -17.30 21.29
CA GLY A 368 20.44 -16.82 19.98
C GLY A 368 19.44 -17.27 18.91
N TRP A 369 19.01 -18.54 18.94
CA TRP A 369 18.00 -19.05 18.02
C TRP A 369 16.61 -18.42 18.21
N VAL A 370 16.16 -18.23 19.45
CA VAL A 370 14.86 -17.56 19.72
C VAL A 370 14.89 -16.12 19.22
N LYS A 371 15.96 -15.36 19.52
CA LYS A 371 16.14 -13.99 19.04
C LYS A 371 16.26 -13.90 17.52
N ILE A 372 16.93 -14.85 16.88
CA ILE A 372 17.04 -14.92 15.41
C ILE A 372 15.68 -15.23 14.78
N GLU A 373 14.87 -16.10 15.39
CA GLU A 373 13.51 -16.39 14.92
C GLU A 373 12.59 -15.17 15.08
N GLU A 374 12.67 -14.45 16.19
CA GLU A 374 11.96 -13.19 16.41
C GLU A 374 12.39 -12.12 15.39
N THR A 375 13.69 -11.97 15.16
CA THR A 375 14.24 -11.02 14.17
C THR A 375 13.80 -11.38 12.75
N TYR A 376 13.77 -12.66 12.41
CA TYR A 376 13.29 -13.12 11.10
C TYR A 376 11.80 -12.82 10.89
N LYS A 377 10.96 -13.05 11.91
CA LYS A 377 9.54 -12.68 11.86
C LYS A 377 9.33 -11.16 11.80
N ALA A 378 10.14 -10.39 12.53
CA ALA A 378 10.07 -8.93 12.56
C ALA A 378 10.70 -8.26 11.33
N GLY A 379 11.52 -8.97 10.57
CA GLY A 379 12.21 -8.45 9.38
C GLY A 379 13.20 -7.32 9.68
N THR A 380 13.75 -7.27 10.89
CA THR A 380 14.62 -6.17 11.35
C THR A 380 16.05 -6.31 10.83
N VAL A 381 16.69 -5.16 10.57
CA VAL A 381 18.08 -5.08 10.12
C VAL A 381 19.01 -5.24 11.32
N GLN A 382 20.00 -6.12 11.23
CA GLN A 382 21.03 -6.30 12.25
C GLN A 382 22.41 -5.91 11.73
N THR A 383 23.22 -5.31 12.59
CA THR A 383 24.64 -5.05 12.34
C THR A 383 25.45 -6.25 12.83
N VAL A 384 26.24 -6.86 11.95
CA VAL A 384 27.02 -8.06 12.25
C VAL A 384 28.49 -7.89 11.83
N PRO A 385 29.46 -8.28 12.67
CA PRO A 385 30.86 -8.29 12.28
C PRO A 385 31.19 -9.48 11.37
N VAL A 386 32.03 -9.23 10.37
CA VAL A 386 32.57 -10.26 9.47
C VAL A 386 33.76 -10.94 10.11
N LEU A 387 33.65 -12.27 10.30
CA LEU A 387 34.71 -13.09 10.89
C LEU A 387 35.73 -13.54 9.85
N GLU A 388 35.26 -14.13 8.76
CA GLU A 388 36.13 -14.73 7.72
C GLU A 388 35.48 -14.62 6.33
N ALA A 389 36.31 -14.49 5.30
CA ALA A 389 35.89 -14.52 3.90
C ALA A 389 36.24 -15.88 3.27
N VAL A 390 35.27 -16.52 2.62
CA VAL A 390 35.43 -17.80 1.91
C VAL A 390 35.09 -17.65 0.43
N LYS A 391 35.52 -18.60 -0.41
CA LYS A 391 35.37 -18.55 -1.89
C LYS A 391 33.92 -18.40 -2.41
N GLY A 392 32.91 -18.51 -1.54
CA GLY A 392 31.49 -18.36 -1.88
C GLY A 392 30.74 -17.26 -1.12
N GLY A 393 31.38 -16.54 -0.18
CA GLY A 393 30.69 -15.55 0.66
C GLY A 393 31.46 -15.14 1.93
N LEU A 394 30.78 -14.46 2.84
CA LEU A 394 31.30 -13.99 4.11
C LEU A 394 30.66 -14.76 5.26
N VAL A 395 31.46 -15.17 6.24
CA VAL A 395 30.96 -15.75 7.50
C VAL A 395 30.94 -14.62 8.52
N VAL A 396 29.78 -14.43 9.15
CA VAL A 396 29.52 -13.33 10.07
C VAL A 396 29.04 -13.87 11.41
N SER A 397 29.21 -13.09 12.49
CA SER A 397 28.68 -13.45 13.81
C SER A 397 27.37 -12.70 14.07
N ILE A 398 26.28 -13.43 14.34
CA ILE A 398 24.97 -12.86 14.67
C ILE A 398 24.44 -13.49 15.96
N ASN A 399 24.25 -12.70 17.02
CA ASN A 399 23.75 -13.16 18.34
C ASN A 399 24.42 -14.46 18.83
N ASP A 400 25.76 -14.49 18.86
CA ASP A 400 26.59 -15.64 19.26
C ASP A 400 26.50 -16.89 18.36
N LEU A 401 25.87 -16.78 17.19
CA LEU A 401 25.77 -17.82 16.17
C LEU A 401 26.56 -17.45 14.91
N ARG A 402 26.94 -18.46 14.12
CA ARG A 402 27.65 -18.29 12.84
C ARG A 402 26.64 -18.15 11.70
N GLY A 403 26.64 -17.00 11.04
CA GLY A 403 25.86 -16.70 9.85
C GLY A 403 26.70 -16.73 8.57
N PHE A 404 26.05 -16.87 7.42
CA PHE A 404 26.69 -16.88 6.10
C PHE A 404 26.00 -15.88 5.17
N VAL A 405 26.76 -14.97 4.59
CA VAL A 405 26.31 -14.02 3.55
C VAL A 405 26.89 -14.47 2.21
N PRO A 406 26.07 -14.97 1.27
CA PRO A 406 26.56 -15.31 -0.08
C PRO A 406 27.17 -14.09 -0.79
N ALA A 407 28.19 -14.30 -1.62
CA ALA A 407 28.85 -13.22 -2.36
C ALA A 407 27.89 -12.33 -3.18
N SER A 408 26.82 -12.91 -3.74
CA SER A 408 25.78 -12.21 -4.50
C SER A 408 24.81 -11.37 -3.66
N GLN A 409 24.89 -11.51 -2.33
CA GLN A 409 24.00 -10.87 -1.35
C GLN A 409 24.74 -9.84 -0.47
N VAL A 410 26.04 -9.62 -0.70
CA VAL A 410 26.85 -8.60 -0.01
C VAL A 410 26.63 -7.23 -0.64
N GLU A 411 26.63 -7.14 -1.96
CA GLU A 411 26.56 -5.87 -2.68
C GLU A 411 25.69 -5.99 -3.94
N ARG A 412 25.29 -4.87 -4.55
CA ARG A 412 24.43 -4.87 -5.75
C ARG A 412 25.10 -5.46 -6.99
N ARG A 413 26.44 -5.45 -7.04
CA ARG A 413 27.24 -5.98 -8.16
C ARG A 413 28.14 -7.10 -7.66
N PHE A 414 28.54 -7.97 -8.57
CA PHE A 414 29.49 -9.04 -8.27
C PHE A 414 30.85 -8.44 -7.92
N VAL A 415 31.33 -8.71 -6.71
CA VAL A 415 32.68 -8.33 -6.27
C VAL A 415 33.55 -9.58 -6.30
N ALA A 416 34.63 -9.55 -7.07
CA ALA A 416 35.54 -10.68 -7.22
C ALA A 416 36.42 -10.92 -5.99
N ASP A 417 36.66 -9.88 -5.18
CA ASP A 417 37.49 -9.96 -3.97
C ASP A 417 36.73 -9.47 -2.72
N LEU A 418 36.46 -10.41 -1.81
CA LEU A 418 35.71 -10.20 -0.57
C LEU A 418 36.64 -10.04 0.65
N SER A 419 37.96 -10.10 0.46
CA SER A 419 38.95 -10.03 1.55
C SER A 419 38.92 -8.68 2.29
N GLY A 420 38.59 -7.58 1.60
CA GLY A 420 38.50 -6.23 2.17
C GLY A 420 37.33 -5.98 3.13
N TYR A 421 36.47 -6.98 3.35
CA TYR A 421 35.32 -6.92 4.26
C TYR A 421 35.56 -7.63 5.60
N VAL A 422 36.65 -8.38 5.75
CA VAL A 422 36.98 -9.06 7.01
C VAL A 422 37.27 -8.03 8.10
N GLY A 423 36.61 -8.16 9.25
CA GLY A 423 36.72 -7.21 10.37
C GLY A 423 35.86 -5.95 10.26
N LYS A 424 35.09 -5.78 9.18
CA LYS A 424 34.09 -4.70 9.06
C LYS A 424 32.72 -5.17 9.59
N GLU A 425 31.90 -4.20 9.96
CA GLU A 425 30.51 -4.42 10.32
C GLU A 425 29.60 -4.27 9.10
N LEU A 426 28.75 -5.26 8.85
CA LEU A 426 27.76 -5.25 7.77
C LEU A 426 26.35 -5.18 8.34
N ARG A 427 25.49 -4.39 7.69
CA ARG A 427 24.06 -4.35 8.01
C ARG A 427 23.33 -5.36 7.14
N VAL A 428 22.73 -6.37 7.78
CA VAL A 428 22.17 -7.53 7.10
C VAL A 428 20.77 -7.85 7.61
N LYS A 429 19.99 -8.53 6.78
CA LYS A 429 18.68 -9.10 7.11
C LYS A 429 18.75 -10.62 6.95
N ILE A 430 18.05 -11.35 7.81
CA ILE A 430 17.98 -12.81 7.75
C ILE A 430 17.08 -13.21 6.58
N LEU A 431 17.63 -13.97 5.63
CA LEU A 431 16.88 -14.53 4.51
C LEU A 431 16.36 -15.93 4.82
N GLU A 432 17.20 -16.76 5.43
CA GLU A 432 16.88 -18.17 5.64
C GLU A 432 17.52 -18.67 6.93
N ILE A 433 16.81 -19.56 7.62
CA ILE A 433 17.25 -20.18 8.87
C ILE A 433 17.23 -21.70 8.68
N ASP A 434 18.41 -22.33 8.67
CA ASP A 434 18.55 -23.78 8.67
C ASP A 434 18.93 -24.27 10.07
N ARG A 435 17.92 -24.75 10.82
CA ARG A 435 18.09 -25.32 12.16
C ARG A 435 18.85 -26.65 12.16
N GLY A 436 18.78 -27.42 11.07
CA GLY A 436 19.42 -28.73 10.98
C GLY A 436 20.93 -28.63 10.88
N LYS A 437 21.44 -27.57 10.21
CA LYS A 437 22.87 -27.34 10.01
C LYS A 437 23.46 -26.24 10.90
N ASN A 438 22.67 -25.65 11.78
CA ASN A 438 23.04 -24.46 12.57
C ASN A 438 23.58 -23.32 11.69
N LYS A 439 22.93 -23.04 10.56
CA LYS A 439 23.34 -22.00 9.61
C LYS A 439 22.23 -20.99 9.40
N VAL A 440 22.60 -19.71 9.39
CA VAL A 440 21.68 -18.60 9.10
C VAL A 440 22.20 -17.89 7.86
N VAL A 441 21.38 -17.78 6.83
CA VAL A 441 21.72 -17.10 5.59
C VAL A 441 21.27 -15.65 5.68
N LEU A 442 22.18 -14.73 5.43
CA LEU A 442 22.01 -13.30 5.62
C LEU A 442 22.21 -12.56 4.30
N SER A 443 21.55 -11.42 4.12
CA SER A 443 21.72 -10.55 2.96
C SER A 443 21.79 -9.08 3.34
N GLN A 444 22.82 -8.41 2.84
CA GLN A 444 22.99 -6.96 2.89
C GLN A 444 22.31 -6.27 1.71
N LYS A 445 22.21 -6.95 0.56
CA LYS A 445 21.60 -6.41 -0.67
C LYS A 445 20.18 -5.91 -0.44
N VAL A 446 19.36 -6.64 0.31
CA VAL A 446 17.96 -6.25 0.61
C VAL A 446 17.90 -4.92 1.37
N VAL A 447 18.79 -4.71 2.34
CA VAL A 447 18.86 -3.48 3.12
C VAL A 447 19.26 -2.30 2.23
N LEU A 448 20.29 -2.49 1.40
CA LEU A 448 20.74 -1.47 0.46
C LEU A 448 19.68 -1.12 -0.60
N GLU A 449 18.83 -2.08 -0.98
CA GLU A 449 17.72 -1.86 -1.91
C GLU A 449 16.56 -1.08 -1.27
N GLU A 450 16.16 -1.43 -0.04
CA GLU A 450 15.14 -0.71 0.73
C GLU A 450 15.54 0.74 1.02
N GLU A 451 16.80 1.01 1.41
CA GLU A 451 17.30 2.38 1.65
C GLU A 451 17.31 3.23 0.37
N ALA A 452 17.63 2.62 -0.77
CA ALA A 452 17.55 3.33 -2.04
C ALA A 452 16.13 3.52 -2.53
N ALA A 453 15.19 2.63 -2.20
CA ALA A 453 13.78 2.85 -2.49
C ALA A 453 13.24 4.04 -1.67
N LYS A 454 13.59 4.12 -0.38
CA LYS A 454 13.20 5.25 0.48
C LYS A 454 13.77 6.59 0.00
N SER A 455 15.08 6.65 -0.26
CA SER A 455 15.69 7.88 -0.78
C SER A 455 15.15 8.29 -2.16
N LYS A 456 14.70 7.33 -2.98
CA LYS A 456 13.97 7.61 -4.23
C LYS A 456 12.59 8.23 -3.99
N GLU A 457 11.81 7.68 -3.06
CA GLU A 457 10.48 8.21 -2.72
C GLU A 457 10.57 9.62 -2.12
N GLU A 458 11.50 9.83 -1.19
CA GLU A 458 11.77 11.14 -0.58
C GLU A 458 12.17 12.16 -1.64
N THR A 459 13.07 11.77 -2.55
CA THR A 459 13.51 12.66 -3.63
C THR A 459 12.39 12.93 -4.64
N MET A 460 11.52 11.95 -4.93
CA MET A 460 10.34 12.13 -5.80
C MET A 460 9.29 13.07 -5.19
N ALA A 461 9.11 13.02 -3.86
CA ALA A 461 8.15 13.87 -3.17
C ALA A 461 8.54 15.36 -3.17
N VAL A 462 9.83 15.66 -3.24
CA VAL A 462 10.36 17.04 -3.17
C VAL A 462 10.60 17.65 -4.56
N ILE A 463 10.54 16.84 -5.63
CA ILE A 463 10.84 17.29 -6.99
C ILE A 463 9.58 17.83 -7.69
N GLU A 464 9.69 19.04 -8.24
CA GLU A 464 8.64 19.70 -9.04
C GLU A 464 9.15 20.03 -10.45
N GLU A 465 8.23 20.09 -11.41
CA GLU A 465 8.55 20.48 -12.79
C GLU A 465 9.04 21.93 -12.83
N GLY A 466 10.18 22.17 -13.48
CA GLY A 466 10.83 23.47 -13.57
C GLY A 466 11.91 23.73 -12.52
N GLN A 467 12.11 22.86 -11.53
CA GLN A 467 13.19 23.00 -10.56
C GLN A 467 14.56 22.74 -11.20
N ILE A 468 15.56 23.54 -10.83
CA ILE A 468 16.97 23.31 -11.19
C ILE A 468 17.61 22.50 -10.07
N ARG A 469 18.23 21.38 -10.40
CA ARG A 469 18.99 20.55 -9.46
C ARG A 469 20.33 20.14 -10.03
N GLU A 470 21.26 19.89 -9.14
CA GLU A 470 22.53 19.27 -9.48
C GLU A 470 22.37 17.76 -9.56
N GLY A 471 22.98 17.16 -10.58
CA GLY A 471 22.99 15.72 -10.77
C GLY A 471 24.31 15.23 -11.32
N ILE A 472 24.60 13.96 -11.10
CA ILE A 472 25.86 13.32 -11.53
C ILE A 472 25.59 12.45 -12.75
N VAL A 473 26.36 12.64 -13.82
CA VAL A 473 26.22 11.83 -15.03
C VAL A 473 26.67 10.40 -14.76
N ARG A 474 25.75 9.43 -14.77
CA ARG A 474 26.10 8.02 -14.57
C ARG A 474 26.57 7.34 -15.84
N ARG A 475 25.89 7.60 -16.96
CA ARG A 475 26.20 6.97 -18.25
C ARG A 475 25.81 7.85 -19.42
N LEU A 476 26.55 7.69 -20.51
CA LEU A 476 26.37 8.39 -21.78
C LEU A 476 25.92 7.39 -22.84
N THR A 477 25.03 7.84 -23.72
CA THR A 477 24.53 7.09 -24.88
C THR A 477 24.46 8.02 -26.08
N ASP A 478 24.36 7.47 -27.30
CA ASP A 478 24.38 8.26 -28.54
C ASP A 478 23.23 9.28 -28.66
N TYR A 479 22.11 9.02 -27.98
CA TYR A 479 20.92 9.87 -28.00
C TYR A 479 20.74 10.74 -26.73
N GLY A 480 21.62 10.61 -25.72
CA GLY A 480 21.50 11.37 -24.47
C GLY A 480 22.38 10.90 -23.32
N ALA A 481 22.30 11.62 -22.20
CA ALA A 481 23.01 11.34 -20.96
C ALA A 481 22.03 10.98 -19.85
N PHE A 482 22.36 9.96 -19.05
CA PHE A 482 21.61 9.63 -17.84
C PHE A 482 22.27 10.28 -16.64
N VAL A 483 21.51 11.11 -15.95
CA VAL A 483 21.97 11.93 -14.83
C VAL A 483 21.22 11.49 -13.58
N ASP A 484 21.95 11.17 -12.53
CA ASP A 484 21.39 10.82 -11.22
C ASP A 484 21.17 12.09 -10.40
N ILE A 485 19.92 12.37 -10.06
CA ILE A 485 19.51 13.54 -9.27
C ILE A 485 18.97 13.02 -7.94
N GLY A 486 19.88 12.72 -7.01
CA GLY A 486 19.52 12.31 -5.66
C GLY A 486 18.86 10.93 -5.56
N GLY A 487 19.19 9.99 -6.45
CA GLY A 487 18.73 8.60 -6.40
C GLY A 487 17.74 8.22 -7.52
N ILE A 488 17.24 9.21 -8.27
CA ILE A 488 16.39 9.01 -9.46
C ILE A 488 17.21 9.30 -10.72
N GLU A 489 17.12 8.41 -11.71
CA GLU A 489 17.78 8.58 -13.01
C GLU A 489 16.91 9.41 -13.95
N GLY A 490 17.42 10.57 -14.38
CA GLY A 490 16.82 11.40 -15.41
C GLY A 490 17.55 11.28 -16.75
N LEU A 491 16.81 11.41 -17.85
CA LEU A 491 17.33 11.40 -19.20
C LEU A 491 17.46 12.83 -19.72
N LEU A 492 18.69 13.21 -20.08
CA LEU A 492 19.02 14.44 -20.78
C LEU A 492 19.20 14.11 -22.27
N HIS A 493 18.26 14.55 -23.10
CA HIS A 493 18.30 14.30 -24.54
C HIS A 493 19.36 15.18 -25.22
N VAL A 494 20.02 14.72 -26.29
CA VAL A 494 21.02 15.52 -27.04
C VAL A 494 20.48 16.88 -27.49
N SER A 495 19.19 16.93 -27.85
CA SER A 495 18.51 18.16 -28.24
C SER A 495 18.29 19.14 -27.08
N GLU A 496 18.43 18.72 -25.83
CA GLU A 496 18.24 19.56 -24.64
C GLU A 496 19.57 19.93 -23.96
N MET A 497 20.72 19.51 -24.52
CA MET A 497 22.06 19.77 -23.99
C MET A 497 22.64 21.14 -24.38
N SER A 498 22.31 21.65 -25.57
CA SER A 498 22.84 22.92 -26.09
C SER A 498 21.91 23.52 -27.14
N TRP A 499 21.94 24.85 -27.29
CA TRP A 499 21.24 25.61 -28.33
C TRP A 499 21.76 25.30 -29.75
N GLN A 500 22.98 24.77 -29.86
CA GLN A 500 23.59 24.38 -31.13
C GLN A 500 23.33 22.89 -31.44
N ARG A 501 23.36 22.52 -32.73
CA ARG A 501 23.10 21.13 -33.17
C ARG A 501 24.34 20.28 -32.93
N VAL A 502 24.36 19.52 -31.84
CA VAL A 502 25.48 18.68 -31.42
C VAL A 502 25.25 17.25 -31.93
N LYS A 503 26.27 16.65 -32.57
CA LYS A 503 26.21 15.26 -33.06
C LYS A 503 26.52 14.23 -31.97
N ASP A 504 27.38 14.57 -31.01
CA ASP A 504 27.84 13.65 -29.96
C ASP A 504 27.76 14.24 -28.55
N PRO A 505 26.97 13.64 -27.63
CA PRO A 505 26.81 14.13 -26.25
C PRO A 505 28.10 14.05 -25.40
N ALA A 506 29.04 13.17 -25.77
CA ALA A 506 30.33 13.01 -25.08
C ALA A 506 31.28 14.22 -25.22
N SER A 507 30.99 15.14 -26.14
CA SER A 507 31.75 16.37 -26.31
C SER A 507 31.42 17.44 -25.27
N ILE A 508 30.28 17.31 -24.57
CA ILE A 508 29.77 18.32 -23.64
C ILE A 508 29.82 17.85 -22.19
N VAL A 509 29.56 16.56 -21.93
CA VAL A 509 29.48 16.01 -20.58
C VAL A 509 30.28 14.72 -20.44
N LYS A 510 31.04 14.58 -19.35
CA LYS A 510 31.79 13.36 -19.01
C LYS A 510 31.04 12.48 -18.01
N ALA A 511 31.24 11.17 -18.09
CA ALA A 511 30.72 10.24 -17.09
C ALA A 511 31.36 10.54 -15.72
N GLY A 512 30.53 10.75 -14.70
CA GLY A 512 30.93 11.13 -13.34
C GLY A 512 30.94 12.63 -13.07
N GLU A 513 30.67 13.47 -14.07
CA GLU A 513 30.64 14.93 -13.93
C GLU A 513 29.33 15.41 -13.26
N GLN A 514 29.44 16.44 -12.43
CA GLN A 514 28.30 17.08 -11.76
C GLN A 514 27.81 18.24 -12.61
N ILE A 515 26.53 18.19 -13.01
CA ILE A 515 25.90 19.18 -13.89
C ILE A 515 24.60 19.69 -13.30
N SER A 516 24.31 20.98 -13.49
CA SER A 516 23.04 21.60 -13.11
C SER A 516 22.03 21.47 -14.23
N VAL A 517 20.94 20.74 -13.97
CA VAL A 517 19.90 20.40 -14.96
C VAL A 517 18.54 20.84 -14.45
N LYS A 518 17.71 21.34 -15.37
CA LYS A 518 16.33 21.71 -15.09
C LYS A 518 15.41 20.53 -15.38
N ILE A 519 14.46 20.30 -14.48
CA ILE A 519 13.46 19.24 -14.63
C ILE A 519 12.37 19.74 -15.59
N LEU A 520 12.25 19.10 -16.75
CA LEU A 520 11.27 19.49 -17.77
C LEU A 520 9.95 18.77 -17.59
N LYS A 521 10.00 17.47 -17.34
CA LYS A 521 8.83 16.62 -17.20
C LYS A 521 9.10 15.47 -16.24
N ILE A 522 8.14 15.17 -15.38
CA ILE A 522 8.24 14.07 -14.41
C ILE A 522 7.21 13.00 -14.76
N ASP A 523 7.67 11.78 -15.02
CA ASP A 523 6.82 10.59 -15.10
C ASP A 523 6.87 9.88 -13.74
N ARG A 524 5.81 10.08 -12.95
CA ARG A 524 5.65 9.52 -11.60
C ARG A 524 5.33 8.02 -11.59
N GLU A 525 4.83 7.47 -12.70
CA GLU A 525 4.49 6.05 -12.79
C GLU A 525 5.72 5.20 -13.09
N ASN A 526 6.60 5.68 -13.97
CA ASN A 526 7.79 4.94 -14.41
C ASN A 526 9.09 5.39 -13.74
N TYR A 527 9.02 6.32 -12.79
CA TYR A 527 10.19 6.91 -12.11
C TYR A 527 11.23 7.48 -13.09
N LYS A 528 10.77 8.14 -14.17
CA LYS A 528 11.64 8.72 -15.20
C LYS A 528 11.46 10.24 -15.23
N ILE A 529 12.58 10.96 -15.25
CA ILE A 529 12.58 12.43 -15.32
C ILE A 529 13.24 12.86 -16.62
N SER A 530 12.61 13.77 -17.36
CA SER A 530 13.22 14.42 -18.52
C SER A 530 13.94 15.69 -18.08
N LEU A 531 15.21 15.80 -18.44
CA LEU A 531 16.10 16.87 -18.00
C LEU A 531 16.51 17.76 -19.17
N GLY A 532 16.73 19.04 -18.89
CA GLY A 532 17.23 20.02 -19.83
C GLY A 532 18.39 20.86 -19.29
N LEU A 533 19.37 21.14 -20.15
CA LEU A 533 20.57 21.94 -19.87
C LEU A 533 20.52 23.29 -20.63
N LYS A 534 19.61 23.45 -21.59
CA LYS A 534 19.40 24.70 -22.36
C LYS A 534 18.92 25.88 -21.52
N GLN A 535 18.01 25.61 -20.58
CA GLN A 535 17.31 26.66 -19.82
C GLN A 535 18.20 27.34 -18.76
N THR A 536 19.40 26.82 -18.53
CA THR A 536 20.44 27.43 -17.69
C THR A 536 21.48 28.22 -18.49
N GLN A 537 21.40 28.23 -19.83
CA GLN A 537 22.27 29.03 -20.72
C GLN A 537 21.52 30.28 -21.23
N ALA A 538 22.22 31.40 -21.37
CA ALA A 538 21.63 32.68 -21.82
C ALA A 538 21.11 32.60 -23.27
N ASP A 539 19.87 33.07 -23.53
CA ASP A 539 19.25 33.08 -24.86
C ASP A 539 19.89 34.18 -25.75
N PRO A 540 20.54 33.84 -26.87
CA PRO A 540 21.19 34.80 -27.77
C PRO A 540 20.25 35.89 -28.30
N TRP A 541 18.95 35.63 -28.41
CA TRP A 541 17.95 36.58 -28.93
C TRP A 541 17.63 37.74 -27.96
N SER A 542 17.97 37.58 -26.68
CA SER A 542 17.74 38.63 -25.67
C SER A 542 18.64 39.85 -25.92
N LEU A 543 19.83 39.61 -26.49
CA LEU A 543 20.84 40.64 -26.78
C LEU A 543 20.65 41.29 -28.16
N VAL A 544 19.82 40.69 -29.03
CA VAL A 544 19.59 41.17 -30.41
C VAL A 544 18.92 42.55 -30.41
N ALA A 545 17.99 42.80 -29.47
CA ALA A 545 17.26 44.07 -29.39
C ALA A 545 18.14 45.27 -29.01
N GLU A 546 19.25 45.04 -28.28
CA GLU A 546 20.19 46.10 -27.92
C GLU A 546 21.27 46.33 -28.98
N LYS A 547 21.63 45.28 -29.73
CA LYS A 547 22.79 45.27 -30.61
C LYS A 547 22.49 45.63 -32.07
N TYR A 548 21.27 45.39 -32.55
CA TYR A 548 20.90 45.61 -33.94
C TYR A 548 19.83 46.70 -34.06
N GLN A 549 20.22 47.87 -34.57
CA GLN A 549 19.31 48.98 -34.83
C GLN A 549 18.90 49.04 -36.30
N VAL A 550 17.64 49.39 -36.55
CA VAL A 550 17.13 49.60 -37.91
C VAL A 550 17.93 50.72 -38.59
N GLY A 551 18.49 50.41 -39.75
CA GLY A 551 19.34 51.30 -40.54
C GLY A 551 20.84 51.00 -40.48
N GLU A 552 21.29 50.10 -39.60
CA GLU A 552 22.71 49.76 -39.49
C GLU A 552 23.17 48.77 -40.59
N LEU A 553 24.40 48.96 -41.07
CA LEU A 553 25.05 48.10 -42.05
C LEU A 553 25.84 47.00 -41.35
N HIS A 554 25.52 45.74 -41.67
CA HIS A 554 26.21 44.58 -41.13
C HIS A 554 26.72 43.68 -42.25
N LYS A 555 27.82 42.98 -41.98
CA LYS A 555 28.32 41.91 -42.86
C LYS A 555 27.75 40.58 -42.39
N GLY A 556 27.25 39.78 -43.32
CA GLY A 556 26.77 38.45 -43.01
C GLY A 556 27.00 37.48 -44.15
N THR A 557 26.98 36.18 -43.82
CA THR A 557 27.23 35.12 -44.80
C THR A 557 25.91 34.49 -45.23
N VAL A 558 25.70 34.31 -46.54
CA VAL A 558 24.49 33.65 -47.06
C VAL A 558 24.50 32.17 -46.68
N VAL A 559 23.60 31.73 -45.80
CA VAL A 559 23.51 30.32 -45.38
C VAL A 559 22.59 29.53 -46.30
N ARG A 560 21.53 30.15 -46.82
CA ARG A 560 20.54 29.44 -47.64
C ARG A 560 19.73 30.38 -48.54
N LEU A 561 19.46 29.93 -49.76
CA LEU A 561 18.57 30.60 -50.71
C LEU A 561 17.19 29.90 -50.76
N THR A 562 16.12 30.68 -50.87
CA THR A 562 14.76 30.18 -51.10
C THR A 562 14.10 30.97 -52.23
N LYS A 563 12.99 30.48 -52.79
CA LYS A 563 12.32 31.12 -53.94
C LYS A 563 11.83 32.56 -53.67
N PHE A 564 11.74 32.97 -52.41
CA PHE A 564 11.22 34.28 -51.99
C PHE A 564 12.27 35.15 -51.29
N GLY A 565 13.51 34.66 -51.10
CA GLY A 565 14.57 35.46 -50.48
C GLY A 565 15.86 34.68 -50.20
N ALA A 566 16.83 35.38 -49.61
CA ALA A 566 18.10 34.83 -49.15
C ALA A 566 18.21 34.95 -47.62
N PHE A 567 18.65 33.88 -46.95
CA PHE A 567 18.95 33.89 -45.52
C PHE A 567 20.43 34.16 -45.30
N VAL A 568 20.72 35.23 -44.57
CA VAL A 568 22.07 35.71 -44.27
C VAL A 568 22.29 35.59 -42.77
N ALA A 569 23.28 34.80 -42.35
CA ALA A 569 23.68 34.72 -40.95
C ALA A 569 24.54 35.94 -40.60
N LEU A 570 24.11 36.68 -39.58
CA LEU A 570 24.83 37.83 -39.05
C LEU A 570 25.80 37.36 -37.95
N GLU A 571 25.32 36.49 -37.05
CA GLU A 571 26.07 35.90 -35.94
C GLU A 571 25.64 34.44 -35.68
N PRO A 572 26.43 33.63 -34.96
CA PRO A 572 26.11 32.23 -34.67
C PRO A 572 24.76 32.08 -33.93
N GLY A 573 23.70 31.71 -34.66
CA GLY A 573 22.34 31.50 -34.13
C GLY A 573 21.33 32.62 -34.44
N ILE A 574 21.73 33.67 -35.18
CA ILE A 574 20.87 34.78 -35.62
C ILE A 574 20.91 34.88 -37.14
N ASP A 575 19.77 34.56 -37.77
CA ASP A 575 19.60 34.58 -39.22
C ASP A 575 18.68 35.74 -39.64
N GLY A 576 19.09 36.52 -40.63
CA GLY A 576 18.27 37.55 -41.26
C GLY A 576 17.79 37.14 -42.65
N LEU A 577 16.64 37.68 -43.08
CA LEU A 577 16.02 37.39 -44.36
C LEU A 577 16.08 38.62 -45.28
N VAL A 578 16.66 38.46 -46.46
CA VAL A 578 16.59 39.43 -47.56
C VAL A 578 15.49 38.97 -48.52
N HIS A 579 14.40 39.74 -48.64
CA HIS A 579 13.33 39.43 -49.59
C HIS A 579 13.80 39.64 -51.03
N ILE A 580 13.26 38.90 -52.00
CA ILE A 580 13.66 39.02 -53.43
C ILE A 580 13.59 40.46 -53.98
N SER A 581 12.67 41.27 -53.46
CA SER A 581 12.50 42.68 -53.85
C SER A 581 13.55 43.63 -53.27
N GLN A 582 14.38 43.15 -52.34
CA GLN A 582 15.40 43.93 -51.63
C GLN A 582 16.83 43.46 -51.97
N LEU A 583 16.98 42.51 -52.90
CA LEU A 583 18.27 42.01 -53.39
C LEU A 583 18.92 42.94 -54.43
N ALA A 584 18.13 43.59 -55.30
CA ALA A 584 18.61 44.49 -56.35
C ALA A 584 17.53 45.50 -56.79
N GLU A 585 17.91 46.58 -57.48
CA GLU A 585 16.97 47.58 -58.04
C GLU A 585 16.15 47.06 -59.23
N THR A 586 16.69 46.12 -60.01
CA THR A 586 16.00 45.54 -61.17
C THR A 586 15.10 44.37 -60.74
N ARG A 587 14.02 44.08 -61.46
CA ARG A 587 13.10 42.97 -61.12
C ARG A 587 13.78 41.61 -61.32
N VAL A 588 14.21 40.99 -60.22
CA VAL A 588 14.84 39.66 -60.21
C VAL A 588 13.79 38.56 -60.00
N ASN A 589 13.84 37.50 -60.82
CA ASN A 589 12.90 36.37 -60.71
C ASN A 589 13.41 35.23 -59.82
N LYS A 590 14.73 35.10 -59.63
CA LYS A 590 15.36 34.12 -58.74
C LYS A 590 16.56 34.72 -57.97
N PRO A 591 16.66 34.49 -56.65
CA PRO A 591 17.76 35.03 -55.85
C PRO A 591 19.14 34.43 -56.17
N ASP A 592 19.20 33.23 -56.75
CA ASP A 592 20.44 32.59 -57.24
C ASP A 592 21.14 33.38 -58.35
N ASP A 593 20.45 34.30 -59.02
CA ASP A 593 21.04 35.11 -60.09
C ASP A 593 21.90 36.27 -59.53
N VAL A 594 21.81 36.57 -58.22
CA VAL A 594 22.44 37.75 -57.59
C VAL A 594 23.40 37.39 -56.47
N VAL A 595 23.12 36.33 -55.69
CA VAL A 595 23.95 35.93 -54.54
C VAL A 595 24.14 34.42 -54.47
N THR A 596 25.32 33.98 -54.02
CA THR A 596 25.64 32.56 -53.86
C THR A 596 25.66 32.11 -52.39
N VAL A 597 25.34 30.84 -52.13
CA VAL A 597 25.40 30.28 -50.77
C VAL A 597 26.86 30.22 -50.31
N GLY A 598 27.17 30.86 -49.17
CA GLY A 598 28.50 30.98 -48.60
C GLY A 598 29.18 32.32 -48.87
N GLU A 599 28.56 33.22 -49.62
CA GLU A 599 29.10 34.55 -49.93
C GLU A 599 28.92 35.52 -48.76
N GLU A 600 29.95 36.33 -48.49
CA GLU A 600 29.88 37.43 -47.51
C GLU A 600 29.34 38.69 -48.17
N VAL A 601 28.22 39.17 -47.66
CA VAL A 601 27.45 40.27 -48.24
C VAL A 601 27.20 41.33 -47.17
N THR A 602 27.21 42.60 -47.59
CA THR A 602 26.88 43.72 -46.71
C THR A 602 25.39 44.03 -46.85
N VAL A 603 24.67 44.01 -45.74
CA VAL A 603 23.21 44.12 -45.66
C VAL A 603 22.83 45.19 -44.66
N LYS A 604 21.81 45.98 -44.99
CA LYS A 604 21.21 46.95 -44.07
C LYS A 604 20.01 46.34 -43.37
N ILE A 605 19.90 46.59 -42.07
CA ILE A 605 18.76 46.12 -41.28
C ILE A 605 17.56 47.03 -41.53
N VAL A 606 16.50 46.50 -42.13
CA VAL A 606 15.26 47.23 -42.44
C VAL A 606 14.22 47.03 -41.37
N ASP A 607 14.16 45.83 -40.78
CA ASP A 607 13.18 45.50 -39.75
C ASP A 607 13.77 44.49 -38.77
N VAL A 608 13.45 44.64 -37.48
CA VAL A 608 13.84 43.70 -36.43
C VAL A 608 12.59 43.34 -35.67
N ASN A 609 12.20 42.06 -35.74
CA ASN A 609 11.11 41.51 -34.95
C ASN A 609 11.66 40.47 -33.95
N PRO A 610 11.92 40.88 -32.70
CA PRO A 610 12.47 39.99 -31.67
C PRO A 610 11.51 38.86 -31.28
N GLN A 611 10.20 39.07 -31.38
CA GLN A 611 9.20 38.07 -30.97
C GLN A 611 9.09 36.92 -31.96
N GLU A 612 9.18 37.21 -33.25
CA GLU A 612 9.17 36.17 -34.30
C GLU A 612 10.55 35.60 -34.62
N ARG A 613 11.60 36.10 -33.95
CA ARG A 613 13.00 35.75 -34.22
C ARG A 613 13.36 35.96 -35.69
N ARG A 614 13.04 37.15 -36.23
CA ARG A 614 13.26 37.51 -37.64
C ARG A 614 13.89 38.91 -37.76
N ILE A 615 14.90 39.01 -38.61
CA ILE A 615 15.52 40.29 -38.99
C ILE A 615 15.34 40.46 -40.50
N GLY A 616 14.65 41.52 -40.93
CA GLY A 616 14.50 41.91 -42.32
C GLY A 616 15.73 42.67 -42.79
N LEU A 617 16.36 42.19 -43.85
CA LEU A 617 17.60 42.74 -44.41
C LEU A 617 17.37 43.26 -45.83
N SER A 618 18.09 44.30 -46.23
CA SER A 618 18.11 44.82 -47.60
C SER A 618 19.52 45.08 -48.11
N MET A 619 19.78 44.66 -49.34
CA MET A 619 21.01 44.97 -50.08
C MET A 619 20.82 46.20 -50.97
N ARG A 620 19.59 46.48 -51.40
CA ARG A 620 19.26 47.56 -52.32
C ARG A 620 19.57 48.94 -51.74
N GLU A 621 19.25 49.18 -50.46
CA GLU A 621 19.49 50.47 -49.82
C GLU A 621 20.98 50.80 -49.66
N VAL A 622 21.84 49.77 -49.53
CA VAL A 622 23.30 49.93 -49.46
C VAL A 622 23.85 50.40 -50.80
N GLN A 623 23.32 49.87 -51.90
CA GLN A 623 23.73 50.23 -53.26
C GLN A 623 23.33 51.67 -53.60
N GLN A 624 22.10 52.08 -53.26
CA GLN A 624 21.59 53.43 -53.48
C GLN A 624 22.35 54.50 -52.68
N GLU A 625 22.71 54.22 -51.42
CA GLU A 625 23.53 55.16 -50.62
C GLU A 625 24.94 55.32 -51.19
N ARG A 626 25.54 54.25 -51.73
CA ARG A 626 26.86 54.34 -52.40
C ARG A 626 26.79 55.12 -53.71
N GLU A 627 25.74 54.95 -54.49
CA GLU A 627 25.55 55.67 -55.77
C GLU A 627 25.23 57.16 -55.53
N ALA A 628 24.38 57.49 -54.56
CA ALA A 628 24.10 58.87 -54.18
C ALA A 628 25.32 59.61 -53.61
N GLN A 629 26.19 58.91 -52.86
CA GLN A 629 27.47 59.47 -52.41
C GLN A 629 28.48 59.64 -53.54
N ALA A 630 28.45 58.76 -54.55
CA ALA A 630 29.31 58.89 -55.74
C ALA A 630 28.87 60.07 -56.63
N GLU A 631 27.56 60.27 -56.84
CA GLU A 631 27.03 61.43 -57.58
C GLU A 631 27.33 62.76 -56.85
N ALA A 632 27.20 62.79 -55.52
CA ALA A 632 27.54 63.97 -54.71
C ALA A 632 29.05 64.29 -54.69
N ALA A 633 29.92 63.30 -54.90
CA ALA A 633 31.36 63.50 -55.01
C ALA A 633 31.79 64.00 -56.41
N VAL A 634 31.05 63.63 -57.46
CA VAL A 634 31.28 64.10 -58.84
C VAL A 634 30.84 65.56 -59.01
N ASP A 635 29.77 65.99 -58.33
CA ASP A 635 29.28 67.39 -58.35
C ASP A 635 30.18 68.37 -57.54
N SER A 636 31.08 67.85 -56.70
CA SER A 636 32.05 68.66 -55.94
C SER A 636 33.38 68.90 -56.65
N ASP A 637 33.69 68.16 -57.74
CA ASP A 637 34.91 68.33 -58.55
C ASP A 637 34.69 69.23 -59.79
N GLU A 638 33.44 69.58 -60.15
CA GLU A 638 33.12 70.55 -61.23
C GLU A 638 32.96 72.00 -60.75
N ALA A 639 33.12 72.28 -59.44
CA ALA A 639 32.97 73.62 -58.86
C ALA A 639 34.29 74.38 -58.58
N ASP A 640 35.45 73.80 -58.93
CA ASP A 640 36.78 74.43 -58.78
C ASP A 640 37.65 74.35 -60.07
N GLY A 641 36.99 74.27 -61.25
CA GLY A 641 37.61 74.27 -62.58
C GLY A 641 37.29 75.50 -63.43
#